data_AF-A0A1B9FVI0-F1
#
_entry.id   AF-A0A1B9FVI0-F1
#
_cell.length_a   1.000
_cell.length_b   1.000
_cell.length_c   1.000
_cell.angle_alpha   90.00
_cell.angle_beta   90.00
_cell.angle_gamma   90.00
#
_symmetry.space_group_name_H-M   'P 1'
#
loop_
_entity.id
_entity.type
_entity.pdbx_description
1 polymer ?
#
loop_
_entity_poly.entity_id
_entity_poly.type
_entity_poly.pdbx_seq_one_letter_code
_entity_poly.pdbx_strand_id
1 'polypeptide(L)'
;MSPHRKLSVSSKRHPTQIQDIFLGLGLSLSPQPSERKPDGSDPGRELEYSAVLHDGTGVVESETFHTRYYTLGKEGEELAEENKRIGREVLGLIRSIQTDKGMNVRMVAVAEPVPKEFKGHEGVQFFSTLWLHVDVIPILVNPSTSIFTKLPAPSTSASATAAISAGVKHLHPATHSATTADVDPTDHSVQVDCNGQVKLCSILQYKQSTSDALWNRFTALADHLNKNNISISFFSATPQGGGVALMRHAMIRLWKMVGLNVKWYVPEGHPTVFDITKRKFHNVLQGVAPQNMDLTDEDKKWFELWTEQNYESFWTNGAIDASIIVIDDPQLTALIPIIKKKRPDAKIIFRSHIQIQSDLTDDPQTMQHRTWNYLFDFIKDVDLFLAHPVKFFVPKNVHENLPVLYMAPSTDPLDGLNKPYGRASVRYFRQYFNQLSLQQCGVHIDWDRGYICQIARFDPSKGIDDLVAAYLQFRKKLENSAKPPVDGGPQLIIMGHGSVDDPDGSWIYEKLHDTLGTKEYALVRDDVAVVRAPPSDSILGCILQGAWVATQLSTREGFEVKVTEAVNKRVPIIASDAGGIPLQVKHGKNGWIVPTGDRSAVANLLYDIWEGKVSVHRDLSGSTRDADGKTDPNSIAQAWVGDFDKEAQKVHNDEGATSEDFWTVGNSTRWMLLFDRLLGLSPEENVSGASTNGKATLGLEEEFGKVKITAEQVEVLKGMKVGDKLNDKGIDGVNVWEMVMGEDMIEGEGELI
;
A
#
# COMPACT_ATOMS: atom_id res chain seq x y z
N MET A 1 -0.01 8.54 -48.68
CA MET A 1 0.37 7.57 -47.63
C MET A 1 1.36 8.27 -46.72
N SER A 2 0.95 8.65 -45.50
CA SER A 2 1.90 9.20 -44.53
C SER A 2 2.86 8.08 -44.11
N PRO A 3 4.19 8.30 -44.06
CA PRO A 3 5.18 7.28 -43.73
C PRO A 3 5.21 7.02 -42.21
N HIS A 4 4.08 6.69 -41.60
CA HIS A 4 4.03 6.27 -40.21
C HIS A 4 4.30 4.76 -40.16
N ARG A 5 5.34 4.38 -39.43
CA ARG A 5 5.65 2.98 -39.15
C ARG A 5 4.53 2.41 -38.27
N LYS A 6 3.84 1.38 -38.78
CA LYS A 6 2.81 0.66 -38.02
C LYS A 6 3.43 -0.07 -36.84
N LEU A 7 2.65 -0.22 -35.77
CA LEU A 7 2.98 -1.09 -34.65
C LEU A 7 3.21 -2.53 -35.14
N SER A 8 4.42 -3.07 -34.94
CA SER A 8 4.75 -4.42 -35.40
C SER A 8 5.11 -5.33 -34.24
N VAL A 9 4.16 -6.13 -33.76
CA VAL A 9 4.39 -7.12 -32.69
C VAL A 9 5.30 -8.28 -33.12
N SER A 10 5.46 -8.52 -34.43
CA SER A 10 6.29 -9.59 -35.00
C SER A 10 7.74 -9.16 -35.33
N SER A 11 8.20 -8.01 -34.81
CA SER A 11 9.54 -7.50 -35.07
C SER A 11 10.62 -8.41 -34.47
N LYS A 12 11.59 -8.84 -35.28
CA LYS A 12 12.77 -9.61 -34.81
C LYS A 12 13.83 -8.75 -34.10
N ARG A 13 13.64 -7.43 -34.01
CA ARG A 13 14.48 -6.57 -33.18
C ARG A 13 14.08 -6.78 -31.73
N HIS A 14 14.90 -7.55 -31.00
CA HIS A 14 14.82 -7.63 -29.55
C HIS A 14 15.83 -6.64 -28.97
N PRO A 15 15.43 -5.75 -28.04
CA PRO A 15 16.41 -4.97 -27.31
C PRO A 15 17.30 -5.92 -26.49
N THR A 16 18.59 -5.60 -26.37
CA THR A 16 19.57 -6.42 -25.63
C THR A 16 19.35 -6.38 -24.12
N GLN A 17 18.52 -5.45 -23.64
CA GLN A 17 18.05 -5.29 -22.28
C GLN A 17 16.53 -5.07 -22.31
N ILE A 18 15.82 -5.43 -21.23
CA ILE A 18 14.38 -5.12 -21.16
C ILE A 18 14.23 -3.60 -21.11
N GLN A 19 13.60 -3.04 -22.15
CA GLN A 19 13.29 -1.63 -22.23
C GLN A 19 11.89 -1.38 -21.66
N ASP A 20 11.79 -0.47 -20.70
CA ASP A 20 10.51 0.05 -20.24
C ASP A 20 9.90 0.94 -21.34
N ILE A 21 8.62 0.73 -21.61
CA ILE A 21 7.85 1.43 -22.62
C ILE A 21 6.49 1.83 -22.05
N PHE A 22 5.87 2.80 -22.71
CA PHE A 22 4.59 3.36 -22.30
C PHE A 22 3.61 3.25 -23.47
N LEU A 23 2.33 3.05 -23.17
CA LEU A 23 1.29 2.93 -24.19
C LEU A 23 0.22 4.02 -24.05
N GLY A 24 0.01 4.81 -25.10
CA GLY A 24 -1.08 5.77 -25.19
C GLY A 24 -2.27 5.12 -25.87
N LEU A 25 -3.46 5.26 -25.31
CA LEU A 25 -4.71 4.78 -25.86
C LEU A 25 -5.69 5.93 -26.08
N GLY A 26 -6.20 6.06 -27.30
CA GLY A 26 -7.25 7.00 -27.65
C GLY A 26 -8.44 6.22 -28.21
N LEU A 27 -9.64 6.50 -27.69
CA LEU A 27 -10.87 5.78 -28.01
C LEU A 27 -11.86 6.73 -28.67
N SER A 28 -12.59 6.24 -29.67
CA SER A 28 -13.72 6.94 -30.28
C SER A 28 -14.81 5.93 -30.60
N LEU A 29 -16.03 6.18 -30.14
CA LEU A 29 -17.15 5.29 -30.33
C LEU A 29 -18.26 5.98 -31.13
N SER A 30 -18.53 5.44 -32.30
CA SER A 30 -19.52 5.98 -33.24
C SER A 30 -20.94 5.93 -32.65
N PRO A 31 -21.86 6.80 -33.11
CA PRO A 31 -23.27 6.70 -32.76
C PRO A 31 -23.88 5.33 -33.13
N GLN A 32 -24.89 4.89 -32.38
CA GLN A 32 -25.66 3.68 -32.71
C GLN A 32 -26.34 3.84 -34.08
N PRO A 33 -26.20 2.89 -35.01
CA PRO A 33 -26.92 2.94 -36.29
C PRO A 33 -28.44 2.90 -36.09
N SER A 34 -29.18 3.65 -36.91
CA SER A 34 -30.64 3.81 -36.80
C SER A 34 -31.45 2.58 -37.22
N GLU A 35 -30.89 1.73 -38.10
CA GLU A 35 -31.57 0.53 -38.62
C GLU A 35 -30.96 -0.73 -38.01
N ARG A 36 -31.82 -1.63 -37.51
CA ARG A 36 -31.40 -2.98 -37.09
C ARG A 36 -31.02 -3.82 -38.31
N LYS A 37 -30.21 -4.86 -38.09
CA LYS A 37 -29.97 -5.85 -39.15
C LYS A 37 -31.28 -6.55 -39.55
N PRO A 38 -31.38 -7.11 -40.77
CA PRO A 38 -32.59 -7.80 -41.24
C PRO A 38 -33.05 -8.97 -40.36
N ASP A 39 -32.15 -9.57 -39.60
CA ASP A 39 -32.41 -10.63 -38.62
C ASP A 39 -32.81 -10.10 -37.23
N GLY A 40 -32.94 -8.78 -37.07
CA GLY A 40 -33.26 -8.11 -35.82
C GLY A 40 -32.07 -7.88 -34.88
N SER A 41 -30.86 -8.34 -35.25
CA SER A 41 -29.66 -8.22 -34.41
C SER A 41 -29.14 -6.77 -34.35
N ASP A 42 -28.36 -6.48 -33.29
CA ASP A 42 -27.64 -5.22 -33.16
C ASP A 42 -26.66 -5.04 -34.34
N PRO A 43 -26.75 -3.94 -35.13
CA PRO A 43 -25.79 -3.62 -36.17
C PRO A 43 -24.38 -3.33 -35.62
N GLY A 44 -24.28 -2.96 -34.35
CA GLY A 44 -23.05 -2.62 -33.65
C GLY A 44 -22.52 -1.24 -34.01
N ARG A 45 -21.92 -0.58 -33.02
CA ARG A 45 -21.22 0.70 -33.17
C ARG A 45 -19.80 0.44 -33.66
N GLU A 46 -19.25 1.35 -34.43
CA GLU A 46 -17.82 1.30 -34.76
C GLU A 46 -17.01 1.93 -33.64
N LEU A 47 -16.19 1.11 -32.98
CA LEU A 47 -15.19 1.53 -32.02
C LEU A 47 -13.84 1.64 -32.74
N GLU A 48 -13.35 2.86 -32.85
CA GLU A 48 -11.98 3.15 -33.27
C GLU A 48 -11.12 3.30 -32.02
N TYR A 49 -9.98 2.62 -31.96
CA TYR A 49 -8.98 2.86 -30.93
C TYR A 49 -7.57 2.92 -31.51
N SER A 50 -6.78 3.90 -31.08
CA SER A 50 -5.38 4.02 -31.43
C SER A 50 -4.49 3.65 -30.26
N ALA A 51 -3.47 2.83 -30.54
CA ALA A 51 -2.40 2.48 -29.62
C ALA A 51 -1.10 3.15 -30.07
N VAL A 52 -0.49 3.94 -29.20
CA VAL A 52 0.73 4.71 -29.45
C VAL A 52 1.83 4.26 -28.50
N LEU A 53 2.92 3.74 -29.03
CA LEU A 53 4.07 3.27 -28.26
C LEU A 53 5.07 4.41 -28.04
N HIS A 54 5.46 4.64 -26.78
CA HIS A 54 6.44 5.65 -26.39
C HIS A 54 7.56 5.00 -25.58
N ASP A 55 8.82 5.39 -25.82
CA ASP A 55 10.00 4.82 -25.15
C ASP A 55 10.57 5.69 -24.02
N GLY A 56 9.87 6.79 -23.71
CA GLY A 56 10.29 7.80 -22.73
C GLY A 56 10.94 9.02 -23.39
N THR A 57 11.47 8.87 -24.60
CA THR A 57 12.04 9.98 -25.38
C THR A 57 11.08 10.51 -26.44
N GLY A 58 10.24 9.64 -26.99
CA GLY A 58 9.24 10.01 -27.99
C GLY A 58 8.38 8.84 -28.45
N VAL A 59 7.47 9.14 -29.38
CA VAL A 59 6.65 8.13 -30.05
C VAL A 59 7.49 7.30 -31.02
N VAL A 60 7.42 5.99 -30.89
CA VAL A 60 8.19 5.04 -31.71
C VAL A 60 7.33 4.40 -32.80
N GLU A 61 6.13 3.94 -32.42
CA GLU A 61 5.18 3.24 -33.31
C GLU A 61 3.74 3.60 -32.93
N SER A 62 2.82 3.55 -33.89
CA SER A 62 1.39 3.65 -33.61
C SER A 62 0.56 2.79 -34.56
N GLU A 63 -0.63 2.40 -34.11
CA GLU A 63 -1.61 1.69 -34.92
C GLU A 63 -3.03 2.05 -34.51
N THR A 64 -3.93 2.13 -35.49
CA THR A 64 -5.36 2.35 -35.29
C THR A 64 -6.11 1.09 -35.65
N PHE A 65 -7.00 0.68 -34.76
CA PHE A 65 -7.81 -0.51 -34.86
C PHE A 65 -9.28 -0.11 -34.94
N HIS A 66 -10.06 -0.92 -35.66
CA HIS A 66 -11.50 -0.75 -35.80
C HIS A 66 -12.16 -2.08 -35.41
N THR A 67 -13.08 -2.03 -34.46
CA THR A 67 -13.86 -3.19 -34.01
C THR A 67 -15.32 -2.80 -33.85
N ARG A 68 -16.23 -3.75 -33.99
CA ARG A 68 -17.66 -3.52 -33.77
C ARG A 68 -17.96 -3.67 -32.29
N TYR A 69 -18.73 -2.77 -31.70
CA TYR A 69 -19.11 -2.79 -30.29
C TYR A 69 -20.63 -2.88 -30.17
N TYR A 70 -21.13 -3.95 -29.55
CA TYR A 70 -22.54 -4.32 -29.54
C TYR A 70 -23.18 -4.08 -28.18
N THR A 71 -24.05 -3.08 -28.08
CA THR A 71 -24.71 -2.69 -26.82
C THR A 71 -26.24 -2.69 -26.89
N LEU A 72 -26.84 -2.73 -28.08
CA LEU A 72 -28.28 -2.56 -28.24
C LEU A 72 -29.03 -3.78 -27.69
N GLY A 73 -29.80 -3.56 -26.62
CA GLY A 73 -30.59 -4.62 -25.97
C GLY A 73 -29.81 -5.50 -25.01
N LYS A 74 -28.54 -5.17 -24.73
CA LYS A 74 -27.74 -5.83 -23.69
C LYS A 74 -27.86 -5.04 -22.38
N GLU A 75 -28.09 -5.74 -21.28
CA GLU A 75 -28.10 -5.18 -19.93
C GLU A 75 -27.32 -6.09 -18.98
N GLY A 76 -26.82 -5.53 -17.87
CA GLY A 76 -26.07 -6.26 -16.84
C GLY A 76 -24.90 -7.08 -17.41
N GLU A 77 -24.94 -8.39 -17.20
CA GLU A 77 -23.88 -9.34 -17.60
C GLU A 77 -23.58 -9.35 -19.10
N GLU A 78 -24.58 -9.19 -19.97
CA GLU A 78 -24.35 -9.21 -21.42
C GLU A 78 -23.51 -8.01 -21.89
N LEU A 79 -23.74 -6.84 -21.26
CA LEU A 79 -22.96 -5.64 -21.52
C LEU A 79 -21.55 -5.77 -20.92
N ALA A 80 -21.44 -6.37 -19.72
CA ALA A 80 -20.15 -6.65 -19.10
C ALA A 80 -19.28 -7.59 -19.95
N GLU A 81 -19.85 -8.64 -20.55
CA GLU A 81 -19.13 -9.53 -21.45
C GLU A 81 -18.66 -8.84 -22.74
N GLU A 82 -19.45 -7.91 -23.28
CA GLU A 82 -19.00 -7.10 -24.43
C GLU A 82 -17.81 -6.20 -24.05
N ASN A 83 -17.87 -5.56 -22.89
CA ASN A 83 -16.77 -4.74 -22.35
C ASN A 83 -15.51 -5.57 -22.14
N LYS A 84 -15.65 -6.77 -21.58
CA LYS A 84 -14.54 -7.71 -21.41
C LYS A 84 -13.94 -8.12 -22.75
N ARG A 85 -14.75 -8.34 -23.79
CA ARG A 85 -14.22 -8.69 -25.12
C ARG A 85 -13.26 -7.62 -25.63
N ILE A 86 -13.66 -6.35 -25.58
CA ILE A 86 -12.77 -5.24 -25.99
C ILE A 86 -11.56 -5.13 -25.07
N GLY A 87 -11.75 -5.25 -23.75
CA GLY A 87 -10.65 -5.27 -22.79
C GLY A 87 -9.62 -6.36 -23.13
N ARG A 88 -10.06 -7.57 -23.46
CA ARG A 88 -9.19 -8.69 -23.88
C ARG A 88 -8.42 -8.38 -25.16
N GLU A 89 -8.99 -7.66 -26.13
CA GLU A 89 -8.27 -7.25 -27.35
C GLU A 89 -7.10 -6.32 -27.00
N VAL A 90 -7.32 -5.31 -26.15
CA VAL A 90 -6.27 -4.37 -25.70
C VAL A 90 -5.22 -5.08 -24.83
N LEU A 91 -5.66 -5.95 -23.92
CA LEU A 91 -4.76 -6.77 -23.08
C LEU A 91 -3.91 -7.72 -23.92
N GLY A 92 -4.49 -8.30 -24.98
CA GLY A 92 -3.78 -9.13 -25.94
C GLY A 92 -2.67 -8.35 -26.63
N LEU A 93 -2.93 -7.11 -27.05
CA LEU A 93 -1.91 -6.23 -27.62
C LEU A 93 -0.76 -5.95 -26.64
N ILE A 94 -1.08 -5.60 -25.39
CA ILE A 94 -0.08 -5.34 -24.35
C ILE A 94 0.77 -6.58 -24.10
N ARG A 95 0.14 -7.76 -23.98
CA ARG A 95 0.85 -9.02 -23.79
C ARG A 95 1.75 -9.35 -24.97
N SER A 96 1.30 -9.20 -26.22
CA SER A 96 2.14 -9.41 -27.40
C SER A 96 3.34 -8.46 -27.43
N ILE A 97 3.18 -7.20 -27.01
CA ILE A 97 4.31 -6.29 -26.85
C ILE A 97 5.28 -6.82 -25.78
N GLN A 98 4.77 -7.29 -24.65
CA GLN A 98 5.60 -7.82 -23.56
C GLN A 98 6.34 -9.11 -23.93
N THR A 99 5.64 -10.07 -24.55
CA THR A 99 6.19 -11.39 -24.86
C THR A 99 7.00 -11.40 -26.14
N ASP A 100 6.47 -10.82 -27.22
CA ASP A 100 7.01 -11.01 -28.57
C ASP A 100 8.12 -10.00 -28.84
N LYS A 101 7.99 -8.76 -28.34
CA LYS A 101 9.06 -7.75 -28.45
C LYS A 101 10.08 -7.81 -27.30
N GLY A 102 9.74 -8.44 -26.18
CA GLY A 102 10.59 -8.44 -24.98
C GLY A 102 10.73 -7.06 -24.34
N MET A 103 9.70 -6.21 -24.47
CA MET A 103 9.64 -4.88 -23.86
C MET A 103 8.74 -4.92 -22.63
N ASN A 104 8.90 -3.99 -21.68
CA ASN A 104 8.01 -3.95 -20.52
C ASN A 104 7.09 -2.75 -20.56
N VAL A 105 5.79 -2.99 -20.74
CA VAL A 105 4.78 -1.93 -20.65
C VAL A 105 4.61 -1.53 -19.20
N ARG A 106 4.96 -0.28 -18.87
CA ARG A 106 4.90 0.23 -17.49
C ARG A 106 3.67 1.05 -17.18
N MET A 107 3.15 1.74 -18.18
CA MET A 107 2.01 2.62 -18.04
C MET A 107 1.14 2.56 -19.29
N VAL A 108 -0.17 2.62 -19.08
CA VAL A 108 -1.16 2.84 -20.12
C VAL A 108 -1.87 4.15 -19.83
N ALA A 109 -1.65 5.15 -20.68
CA ALA A 109 -2.32 6.44 -20.61
C ALA A 109 -3.53 6.46 -21.53
N VAL A 110 -4.73 6.52 -20.96
CA VAL A 110 -5.98 6.56 -21.70
C VAL A 110 -6.46 8.00 -21.81
N ALA A 111 -6.70 8.46 -23.04
CA ALA A 111 -7.19 9.80 -23.30
C ALA A 111 -8.72 9.90 -23.08
N GLU A 112 -9.15 10.89 -22.30
CA GLU A 112 -10.55 11.32 -22.28
C GLU A 112 -10.93 12.04 -23.60
N PRO A 113 -12.19 11.95 -24.07
CA PRO A 113 -13.29 11.22 -23.45
C PRO A 113 -13.21 9.71 -23.65
N VAL A 114 -13.33 8.93 -22.58
CA VAL A 114 -13.55 7.48 -22.64
C VAL A 114 -15.05 7.22 -22.78
N PRO A 115 -15.51 6.41 -23.75
CA PRO A 115 -16.94 6.16 -23.90
C PRO A 115 -17.52 5.57 -22.60
N LYS A 116 -18.70 6.05 -22.19
CA LYS A 116 -19.29 5.75 -20.87
C LYS A 116 -19.45 4.25 -20.64
N GLU A 117 -19.68 3.51 -21.72
CA GLU A 117 -19.85 2.06 -21.70
C GLU A 117 -18.57 1.32 -21.28
N PHE A 118 -17.39 1.91 -21.49
CA PHE A 118 -16.09 1.39 -21.02
C PHE A 118 -15.77 1.72 -19.57
N LYS A 119 -16.52 2.63 -18.94
CA LYS A 119 -16.38 2.97 -17.52
C LYS A 119 -17.13 1.96 -16.61
N GLY A 120 -17.36 0.74 -17.11
CA GLY A 120 -18.24 -0.27 -16.53
C GLY A 120 -18.10 -0.46 -15.02
N HIS A 121 -19.23 -0.69 -14.35
CA HIS A 121 -19.34 -0.76 -12.89
C HIS A 121 -19.61 -2.16 -12.34
N GLU A 122 -19.76 -3.15 -13.23
CA GLU A 122 -20.01 -4.55 -12.89
C GLU A 122 -18.96 -5.45 -13.55
N GLY A 123 -18.60 -6.54 -12.85
CA GLY A 123 -17.59 -7.48 -13.31
C GLY A 123 -16.18 -6.89 -13.38
N VAL A 124 -15.28 -7.57 -14.08
CA VAL A 124 -13.85 -7.22 -14.12
C VAL A 124 -13.65 -5.92 -14.91
N GLN A 125 -13.08 -4.90 -14.23
CA GLN A 125 -12.89 -3.55 -14.79
C GLN A 125 -11.55 -3.39 -15.48
N PHE A 126 -11.56 -2.77 -16.66
CA PHE A 126 -10.39 -2.62 -17.53
C PHE A 126 -9.15 -2.04 -16.83
N PHE A 127 -9.29 -0.91 -16.14
CA PHE A 127 -8.16 -0.24 -15.47
C PHE A 127 -7.56 -1.12 -14.36
N SER A 128 -8.42 -1.72 -13.54
CA SER A 128 -7.97 -2.63 -12.48
C SER A 128 -7.31 -3.88 -13.04
N THR A 129 -7.74 -4.38 -14.21
CA THR A 129 -7.07 -5.49 -14.88
C THR A 129 -5.65 -5.15 -15.31
N LEU A 130 -5.42 -3.94 -15.85
CA LEU A 130 -4.08 -3.50 -16.24
C LEU A 130 -3.12 -3.53 -15.04
N TRP A 131 -3.58 -3.01 -13.90
CA TRP A 131 -2.78 -2.96 -12.69
C TRP A 131 -2.55 -4.35 -12.08
N LEU A 132 -3.62 -5.08 -11.82
CA LEU A 132 -3.60 -6.31 -11.03
C LEU A 132 -3.11 -7.52 -11.82
N HIS A 133 -3.41 -7.63 -13.11
CA HIS A 133 -3.09 -8.81 -13.92
C HIS A 133 -1.95 -8.60 -14.92
N VAL A 134 -1.57 -7.36 -15.22
CA VAL A 134 -0.52 -7.06 -16.22
C VAL A 134 0.63 -6.24 -15.65
N ASP A 135 0.52 -5.74 -14.41
CA ASP A 135 1.52 -4.90 -13.76
C ASP A 135 1.82 -3.60 -14.53
N VAL A 136 0.75 -2.96 -15.00
CA VAL A 136 0.78 -1.72 -15.77
C VAL A 136 0.06 -0.64 -14.98
N ILE A 137 0.63 0.57 -14.85
CA ILE A 137 -0.03 1.72 -14.22
C ILE A 137 -1.09 2.30 -15.18
N PRO A 138 -2.39 2.19 -14.88
CA PRO A 138 -3.44 2.86 -15.65
C PRO A 138 -3.53 4.33 -15.25
N ILE A 139 -3.40 5.25 -16.22
CA ILE A 139 -3.63 6.67 -16.00
C ILE A 139 -4.66 7.20 -16.98
N LEU A 140 -5.68 7.87 -16.45
CA LEU A 140 -6.70 8.55 -17.20
C LEU A 140 -6.30 10.01 -17.32
N VAL A 141 -6.07 10.46 -18.55
CA VAL A 141 -5.56 11.80 -18.83
C VAL A 141 -6.60 12.57 -19.62
N ASN A 142 -6.89 13.79 -19.19
CA ASN A 142 -7.64 14.76 -19.98
C ASN A 142 -6.67 15.62 -20.80
N PRO A 143 -6.51 15.36 -22.13
CA PRO A 143 -5.58 16.13 -22.94
C PRO A 143 -6.00 17.60 -23.00
N SER A 144 -5.05 18.52 -22.81
CA SER A 144 -5.33 19.96 -22.88
C SER A 144 -5.81 20.35 -24.28
N THR A 145 -7.12 20.49 -24.40
CA THR A 145 -7.82 20.93 -25.61
C THR A 145 -8.73 22.12 -25.35
N SER A 146 -8.74 22.63 -24.11
CA SER A 146 -9.70 23.63 -23.60
C SER A 146 -9.72 24.94 -24.37
N ILE A 147 -8.61 25.32 -25.00
CA ILE A 147 -8.52 26.54 -25.81
C ILE A 147 -8.96 26.35 -27.27
N PHE A 148 -9.11 25.10 -27.73
CA PHE A 148 -9.34 24.75 -29.14
C PHE A 148 -10.81 24.48 -29.46
N THR A 149 -11.70 25.41 -29.11
CA THR A 149 -13.16 25.26 -29.31
C THR A 149 -13.63 25.39 -30.77
N LYS A 150 -12.76 25.80 -31.68
CA LYS A 150 -13.07 26.01 -33.12
C LYS A 150 -12.36 25.03 -34.05
N LEU A 151 -11.50 24.16 -33.52
CA LEU A 151 -10.81 23.14 -34.30
C LEU A 151 -11.61 21.82 -34.25
N PRO A 152 -11.49 20.95 -35.27
CA PRO A 152 -12.06 19.61 -35.19
C PRO A 152 -11.48 18.84 -34.01
N ALA A 153 -12.25 17.89 -33.49
CA ALA A 153 -11.77 17.00 -32.44
C ALA A 153 -10.47 16.30 -32.88
N PRO A 154 -9.47 16.18 -32.00
CA PRO A 154 -8.24 15.47 -32.32
C PRO A 154 -8.53 14.02 -32.71
N SER A 155 -7.72 13.46 -33.62
CA SER A 155 -7.81 12.03 -33.93
C SER A 155 -7.47 11.18 -32.71
N THR A 156 -7.97 9.95 -32.67
CA THR A 156 -7.66 8.96 -31.63
C THR A 156 -6.16 8.81 -31.40
N SER A 157 -5.34 8.76 -32.48
CA SER A 157 -3.88 8.71 -32.37
C SER A 157 -3.25 9.99 -31.80
N ALA A 158 -3.80 11.17 -32.09
CA ALA A 158 -3.30 12.42 -31.53
C ALA A 158 -3.65 12.52 -30.03
N SER A 159 -4.87 12.13 -29.65
CA SER A 159 -5.30 12.04 -28.26
C SER A 159 -4.47 11.04 -27.47
N ALA A 160 -4.22 9.85 -28.02
CA ALA A 160 -3.34 8.85 -27.44
C ALA A 160 -1.92 9.39 -27.20
N THR A 161 -1.37 10.12 -28.17
CA THR A 161 -0.05 10.76 -28.07
C THR A 161 0.00 11.83 -26.98
N ALA A 162 -1.03 12.68 -26.90
CA ALA A 162 -1.10 13.70 -25.87
C ALA A 162 -1.25 13.09 -24.47
N ALA A 163 -2.08 12.05 -24.33
CA ALA A 163 -2.28 11.35 -23.07
C ALA A 163 -0.99 10.72 -22.55
N ILE A 164 -0.24 10.00 -23.40
CA ILE A 164 1.03 9.39 -22.97
C ILE A 164 2.08 10.42 -22.59
N SER A 165 2.23 11.51 -23.35
CA SER A 165 3.20 12.56 -23.03
C SER A 165 2.88 13.30 -21.73
N ALA A 166 1.61 13.40 -21.35
CA ALA A 166 1.20 13.92 -20.05
C ALA A 166 1.39 12.87 -18.94
N GLY A 167 1.00 11.61 -19.19
CA GLY A 167 1.10 10.53 -18.20
C GLY A 167 2.52 10.23 -17.75
N VAL A 168 3.49 10.22 -18.68
CA VAL A 168 4.91 9.93 -18.37
C VAL A 168 5.49 10.92 -17.35
N LYS A 169 4.97 12.15 -17.27
CA LYS A 169 5.42 13.17 -16.30
C LYS A 169 5.12 12.82 -14.84
N HIS A 170 4.14 11.94 -14.61
CA HIS A 170 3.77 11.49 -13.27
C HIS A 170 4.62 10.31 -12.78
N LEU A 171 5.40 9.68 -13.66
CA LEU A 171 6.22 8.53 -13.31
C LEU A 171 7.54 8.96 -12.68
N HIS A 172 7.98 8.18 -11.69
CA HIS A 172 9.29 8.38 -11.09
C HIS A 172 10.39 8.16 -12.15
N PRO A 173 11.32 9.12 -12.33
CA PRO A 173 12.25 9.12 -13.46
C PRO A 173 13.26 7.98 -13.46
N ALA A 174 13.52 7.37 -12.30
CA ALA A 174 14.51 6.29 -12.17
C ALA A 174 13.93 4.87 -12.40
N THR A 175 12.65 4.66 -12.11
CA THR A 175 12.06 3.31 -12.05
C THR A 175 10.92 3.11 -13.02
N HIS A 176 10.22 4.18 -13.40
CA HIS A 176 9.01 4.14 -14.23
C HIS A 176 7.91 3.17 -13.76
N SER A 177 8.06 2.57 -12.58
CA SER A 177 7.17 1.56 -11.99
C SER A 177 6.43 2.10 -10.77
N ALA A 178 6.58 3.39 -10.47
CA ALA A 178 5.92 4.10 -9.39
C ALA A 178 5.63 5.53 -9.83
N THR A 179 4.59 6.13 -9.26
CA THR A 179 4.27 7.55 -9.46
C THR A 179 5.01 8.40 -8.43
N THR A 180 5.30 9.65 -8.77
CA THR A 180 5.76 10.64 -7.79
C THR A 180 4.60 11.06 -6.90
N ALA A 181 4.79 11.06 -5.57
CA ALA A 181 3.81 11.66 -4.68
C ALA A 181 3.98 13.18 -4.73
N ASP A 182 2.91 13.89 -5.05
CA ASP A 182 2.91 15.33 -5.22
C ASP A 182 1.90 15.99 -4.27
N VAL A 183 2.04 17.29 -4.07
CA VAL A 183 1.18 18.11 -3.21
C VAL A 183 0.58 19.26 -3.99
N ASP A 184 -0.62 19.71 -3.62
CA ASP A 184 -1.21 20.91 -4.19
C ASP A 184 -0.34 22.12 -3.84
N PRO A 185 0.05 22.97 -4.79
CA PRO A 185 0.88 24.14 -4.52
C PRO A 185 0.18 25.22 -3.68
N THR A 186 -1.14 25.13 -3.49
CA THR A 186 -1.94 26.13 -2.78
C THR A 186 -2.13 25.77 -1.31
N ASP A 187 -2.59 24.54 -1.05
CA ASP A 187 -2.96 24.09 0.30
C ASP A 187 -2.07 22.96 0.83
N HIS A 188 -1.08 22.51 0.05
CA HIS A 188 -0.20 21.40 0.36
C HIS A 188 -0.96 20.10 0.69
N SER A 189 -2.13 19.92 0.10
CA SER A 189 -2.85 18.63 0.17
C SER A 189 -2.23 17.61 -0.78
N VAL A 190 -2.06 16.37 -0.31
CA VAL A 190 -1.45 15.29 -1.08
C VAL A 190 -2.35 14.88 -2.23
N GLN A 191 -1.78 14.87 -3.44
CA GLN A 191 -2.45 14.51 -4.68
C GLN A 191 -2.48 12.98 -4.86
N VAL A 192 -3.16 12.28 -3.95
CA VAL A 192 -3.30 10.79 -3.96
C VAL A 192 -3.75 10.32 -5.35
N ASP A 193 -3.04 9.30 -5.88
CA ASP A 193 -3.23 8.74 -7.23
C ASP A 193 -3.17 9.79 -8.35
N CYS A 194 -2.23 10.73 -8.26
CA CYS A 194 -2.09 11.86 -9.18
C CYS A 194 -3.40 12.66 -9.30
N ASN A 195 -4.01 12.95 -8.15
CA ASN A 195 -5.34 13.55 -8.01
C ASN A 195 -6.47 12.71 -8.62
N GLY A 196 -6.41 11.39 -8.43
CA GLY A 196 -7.40 10.44 -8.95
C GLY A 196 -7.31 10.16 -10.46
N GLN A 197 -6.27 10.66 -11.15
CA GLN A 197 -6.00 10.31 -12.55
C GLN A 197 -5.54 8.86 -12.69
N VAL A 198 -4.78 8.35 -11.72
CA VAL A 198 -4.36 6.95 -11.71
C VAL A 198 -5.50 6.07 -11.18
N LYS A 199 -5.84 5.01 -11.91
CA LYS A 199 -7.01 4.15 -11.64
C LYS A 199 -6.60 2.71 -11.29
N LEU A 200 -5.85 2.53 -10.21
CA LEU A 200 -5.27 1.22 -9.82
C LEU A 200 -6.32 0.15 -9.58
N CYS A 201 -7.31 0.46 -8.74
CA CYS A 201 -8.33 -0.46 -8.26
C CYS A 201 -9.70 0.23 -8.27
N SER A 202 -10.77 -0.55 -8.22
CA SER A 202 -12.13 -0.03 -8.05
C SER A 202 -12.75 -0.55 -6.76
N ILE A 203 -13.91 0.00 -6.43
CA ILE A 203 -14.70 -0.43 -5.28
C ILE A 203 -15.05 -1.93 -5.34
N LEU A 204 -15.18 -2.50 -6.55
CA LEU A 204 -15.46 -3.93 -6.72
C LEU A 204 -14.28 -4.80 -6.24
N GLN A 205 -13.04 -4.43 -6.56
CA GLN A 205 -11.87 -5.20 -6.14
C GLN A 205 -11.70 -5.15 -4.61
N TYR A 206 -11.98 -4.01 -3.97
CA TYR A 206 -11.97 -3.92 -2.51
C TYR A 206 -13.05 -4.78 -1.86
N LYS A 207 -14.25 -4.83 -2.44
CA LYS A 207 -15.32 -5.75 -1.99
C LYS A 207 -14.88 -7.20 -2.09
N GLN A 208 -14.27 -7.58 -3.20
CA GLN A 208 -13.80 -8.94 -3.44
C GLN A 208 -12.62 -9.33 -2.52
N SER A 209 -11.82 -8.36 -2.06
CA SER A 209 -10.68 -8.62 -1.19
C SER A 209 -11.03 -8.83 0.29
N THR A 210 -12.30 -8.70 0.70
CA THR A 210 -12.72 -8.73 2.12
C THR A 210 -13.89 -9.68 2.39
N SER A 211 -14.15 -9.97 3.66
CA SER A 211 -15.35 -10.66 4.11
C SER A 211 -16.61 -9.82 3.93
N ASP A 212 -17.74 -10.48 3.74
CA ASP A 212 -19.03 -9.79 3.56
C ASP A 212 -19.44 -9.06 4.84
N ALA A 213 -19.09 -9.63 6.02
CA ALA A 213 -19.33 -9.04 7.32
C ALA A 213 -18.60 -7.70 7.50
N LEU A 214 -17.32 -7.61 7.09
CA LEU A 214 -16.56 -6.37 7.12
C LEU A 214 -17.07 -5.38 6.07
N TRP A 215 -17.36 -5.85 4.85
CA TRP A 215 -17.86 -4.99 3.77
C TRP A 215 -19.19 -4.30 4.13
N ASN A 216 -20.11 -5.02 4.77
CA ASN A 216 -21.38 -4.46 5.22
C ASN A 216 -21.19 -3.36 6.26
N ARG A 217 -20.25 -3.53 7.20
CA ARG A 217 -19.89 -2.50 8.20
C ARG A 217 -19.23 -1.30 7.55
N PHE A 218 -18.28 -1.53 6.66
CA PHE A 218 -17.60 -0.49 5.88
C PHE A 218 -18.60 0.39 5.13
N THR A 219 -19.49 -0.22 4.35
CA THR A 219 -20.49 0.51 3.57
C THR A 219 -21.52 1.23 4.43
N ALA A 220 -22.01 0.61 5.52
CA ALA A 220 -22.94 1.26 6.44
C ALA A 220 -22.32 2.52 7.08
N LEU A 221 -21.06 2.45 7.53
CA LEU A 221 -20.35 3.59 8.12
C LEU A 221 -20.06 4.69 7.08
N ALA A 222 -19.60 4.32 5.87
CA ALA A 222 -19.35 5.29 4.82
C ALA A 222 -20.61 6.08 4.45
N ASP A 223 -21.73 5.37 4.27
CA ASP A 223 -23.03 5.96 3.96
C ASP A 223 -23.53 6.87 5.08
N HIS A 224 -23.32 6.48 6.34
CA HIS A 224 -23.72 7.27 7.50
C HIS A 224 -22.87 8.54 7.67
N LEU A 225 -21.56 8.48 7.48
CA LEU A 225 -20.71 9.68 7.49
C LEU A 225 -21.04 10.63 6.34
N ASN A 226 -21.27 10.11 5.13
CA ASN A 226 -21.72 10.91 3.98
C ASN A 226 -23.06 11.60 4.26
N LYS A 227 -24.02 10.87 4.83
CA LYS A 227 -25.33 11.40 5.18
C LYS A 227 -25.25 12.58 6.14
N ASN A 228 -24.32 12.51 7.09
CA ASN A 228 -24.06 13.58 8.07
C ASN A 228 -23.11 14.68 7.55
N ASN A 229 -22.64 14.59 6.29
CA ASN A 229 -21.71 15.53 5.65
C ASN A 229 -20.39 15.70 6.43
N ILE A 230 -19.86 14.61 6.95
CA ILE A 230 -18.63 14.65 7.74
C ILE A 230 -17.43 14.92 6.84
N SER A 231 -16.62 15.91 7.22
CA SER A 231 -15.35 16.23 6.57
C SER A 231 -14.16 15.87 7.47
N ILE A 232 -13.08 15.37 6.86
CA ILE A 232 -11.93 14.81 7.57
C ILE A 232 -10.64 15.43 7.04
N SER A 233 -9.79 15.91 7.95
CA SER A 233 -8.44 16.37 7.63
C SER A 233 -7.38 15.52 8.32
N PHE A 234 -6.47 14.93 7.56
CA PHE A 234 -5.25 14.31 8.08
C PHE A 234 -4.07 15.26 7.94
N PHE A 235 -3.20 15.27 8.94
CA PHE A 235 -1.92 15.97 8.93
C PHE A 235 -0.80 14.98 9.26
N SER A 236 0.19 14.84 8.38
CA SER A 236 1.37 13.99 8.61
C SER A 236 2.64 14.65 8.07
N ALA A 237 3.81 14.07 8.37
CA ALA A 237 5.10 14.69 8.04
C ALA A 237 5.49 14.66 6.55
N THR A 238 5.14 13.61 5.80
CA THR A 238 5.59 13.41 4.41
C THR A 238 4.50 12.78 3.54
N PRO A 239 4.39 13.14 2.24
CA PRO A 239 3.47 12.50 1.30
C PRO A 239 4.03 11.19 0.71
N GLN A 240 5.32 10.91 0.92
CA GLN A 240 6.02 9.76 0.33
C GLN A 240 6.95 9.08 1.35
N GLY A 241 7.04 7.76 1.26
CA GLY A 241 7.95 6.97 2.09
C GLY A 241 7.45 6.76 3.52
N GLY A 242 7.98 5.72 4.18
CA GLY A 242 7.53 5.29 5.50
C GLY A 242 6.17 4.58 5.50
N GLY A 243 5.83 3.91 6.61
CA GLY A 243 4.59 3.14 6.74
C GLY A 243 3.32 3.99 6.72
N VAL A 244 3.37 5.22 7.27
CA VAL A 244 2.21 6.12 7.37
C VAL A 244 1.72 6.56 5.99
N ALA A 245 2.62 7.05 5.13
CA ALA A 245 2.24 7.54 3.80
C ALA A 245 1.61 6.42 2.95
N LEU A 246 2.21 5.22 2.96
CA LEU A 246 1.70 4.06 2.21
C LEU A 246 0.26 3.72 2.61
N MET A 247 -0.01 3.65 3.92
CA MET A 247 -1.36 3.40 4.44
C MET A 247 -2.36 4.52 4.07
N ARG A 248 -1.93 5.78 4.12
CA ARG A 248 -2.78 6.95 3.82
C ARG A 248 -3.20 6.98 2.35
N HIS A 249 -2.28 6.71 1.41
CA HIS A 249 -2.60 6.65 -0.03
C HIS A 249 -3.72 5.65 -0.31
N ALA A 250 -3.60 4.43 0.22
CA ALA A 250 -4.61 3.38 0.02
C ALA A 250 -5.97 3.72 0.65
N MET A 251 -5.96 4.21 1.88
CA MET A 251 -7.19 4.55 2.58
C MET A 251 -7.93 5.74 1.92
N ILE A 252 -7.21 6.79 1.54
CA ILE A 252 -7.81 7.96 0.89
C ILE A 252 -8.34 7.58 -0.50
N ARG A 253 -7.63 6.71 -1.24
CA ARG A 253 -8.14 6.13 -2.49
C ARG A 253 -9.50 5.47 -2.28
N LEU A 254 -9.60 4.56 -1.31
CA LEU A 254 -10.85 3.86 -1.00
C LEU A 254 -11.96 4.82 -0.55
N TRP A 255 -11.66 5.77 0.33
CA TRP A 255 -12.63 6.74 0.84
C TRP A 255 -13.17 7.69 -0.22
N LYS A 256 -12.33 8.13 -1.16
CA LYS A 256 -12.79 8.92 -2.32
C LYS A 256 -13.76 8.12 -3.19
N MET A 257 -13.56 6.82 -3.36
CA MET A 257 -14.46 5.97 -4.15
C MET A 257 -15.86 5.83 -3.53
N VAL A 258 -15.99 6.00 -2.22
CA VAL A 258 -17.29 6.00 -1.51
C VAL A 258 -17.78 7.41 -1.18
N GLY A 259 -17.17 8.45 -1.73
CA GLY A 259 -17.66 9.83 -1.65
C GLY A 259 -17.34 10.59 -0.35
N LEU A 260 -16.49 10.04 0.53
CA LEU A 260 -16.13 10.74 1.78
C LEU A 260 -15.31 12.01 1.49
N ASN A 261 -15.65 13.10 2.19
CA ASN A 261 -14.93 14.36 2.10
C ASN A 261 -13.66 14.32 2.96
N VAL A 262 -12.57 13.85 2.38
CA VAL A 262 -11.27 13.72 3.05
C VAL A 262 -10.18 14.52 2.33
N LYS A 263 -9.38 15.24 3.11
CA LYS A 263 -8.11 15.82 2.67
C LYS A 263 -6.97 15.39 3.58
N TRP A 264 -5.79 15.29 2.99
CA TRP A 264 -4.55 14.94 3.68
C TRP A 264 -3.52 16.00 3.36
N TYR A 265 -2.96 16.61 4.40
CA TYR A 265 -2.04 17.72 4.34
C TYR A 265 -0.67 17.31 4.87
N VAL A 266 0.38 17.83 4.25
CA VAL A 266 1.76 17.64 4.67
C VAL A 266 2.48 18.99 4.66
N PRO A 267 3.40 19.24 5.60
CA PRO A 267 4.12 20.50 5.66
C PRO A 267 5.17 20.57 4.55
N GLU A 268 5.56 21.78 4.19
CA GLU A 268 6.83 22.03 3.52
C GLU A 268 7.99 21.70 4.47
N GLY A 269 8.88 20.80 4.05
CA GLY A 269 9.98 20.32 4.86
C GLY A 269 11.07 21.36 5.10
N HIS A 270 11.62 21.38 6.32
CA HIS A 270 12.79 22.19 6.67
C HIS A 270 13.88 21.30 7.28
N PRO A 271 15.12 21.23 6.71
CA PRO A 271 16.14 20.28 7.15
C PRO A 271 16.46 20.33 8.64
N THR A 272 16.52 21.52 9.24
CA THR A 272 16.76 21.67 10.69
C THR A 272 15.63 21.07 11.53
N VAL A 273 14.37 21.23 11.12
CA VAL A 273 13.22 20.69 11.86
C VAL A 273 13.10 19.19 11.65
N PHE A 274 13.45 18.72 10.44
CA PHE A 274 13.59 17.30 10.17
C PHE A 274 14.62 16.65 11.10
N ASP A 275 15.79 17.27 11.30
CA ASP A 275 16.80 16.77 12.23
C ASP A 275 16.29 16.73 13.69
N ILE A 276 15.58 17.78 14.13
CA ILE A 276 14.95 17.84 15.47
C ILE A 276 13.94 16.69 15.64
N THR A 277 12.99 16.57 14.72
CA THR A 277 11.92 15.57 14.81
C THR A 277 12.44 14.14 14.72
N LYS A 278 13.49 13.88 13.92
CA LYS A 278 14.10 12.55 13.82
C LYS A 278 14.98 12.23 15.02
N ARG A 279 15.99 13.06 15.29
CA ARG A 279 17.01 12.77 16.29
C ARG A 279 16.51 13.03 17.71
N LYS A 280 15.83 14.14 17.94
CA LYS A 280 15.45 14.61 19.29
C LYS A 280 14.04 14.21 19.72
N PHE A 281 13.14 13.88 18.80
CA PHE A 281 11.85 13.26 19.13
C PHE A 281 11.88 11.75 18.90
N HIS A 282 11.88 11.30 17.64
CA HIS A 282 11.70 9.88 17.29
C HIS A 282 12.75 8.97 17.97
N ASN A 283 14.04 9.26 17.77
CA ASN A 283 15.11 8.43 18.33
C ASN A 283 15.18 8.48 19.86
N VAL A 284 14.85 9.63 20.46
CA VAL A 284 14.79 9.78 21.92
C VAL A 284 13.66 8.94 22.49
N LEU A 285 12.43 9.11 22.00
CA LEU A 285 11.25 8.41 22.49
C LEU A 285 11.34 6.88 22.31
N GLN A 286 12.06 6.40 21.29
CA GLN A 286 12.36 4.98 21.08
C GLN A 286 13.51 4.43 21.95
N GLY A 287 14.25 5.29 22.65
CA GLY A 287 15.40 4.91 23.46
C GLY A 287 16.64 4.52 22.66
N VAL A 288 16.76 4.97 21.41
CA VAL A 288 17.93 4.72 20.53
C VAL A 288 18.87 5.93 20.43
N ALA A 289 18.50 7.08 21.00
CA ALA A 289 19.34 8.28 20.99
C ALA A 289 20.53 8.21 21.98
N PRO A 290 21.68 8.83 21.65
CA PRO A 290 22.77 9.10 22.60
C PRO A 290 22.32 9.94 23.81
N GLN A 291 22.99 9.77 24.96
CA GLN A 291 22.63 10.38 26.26
C GLN A 291 22.77 11.92 26.38
N ASN A 292 22.90 12.65 25.28
CA ASN A 292 23.12 14.10 25.27
C ASN A 292 22.32 14.81 24.16
N MET A 293 21.19 14.23 23.78
CA MET A 293 20.36 14.68 22.66
C MET A 293 19.07 15.36 23.17
N ASP A 294 19.17 16.10 24.26
CA ASP A 294 18.07 16.88 24.83
C ASP A 294 17.60 18.01 23.90
N LEU A 295 16.33 18.37 24.04
CA LEU A 295 15.75 19.54 23.37
C LEU A 295 16.24 20.83 24.01
N THR A 296 16.83 21.69 23.18
CA THR A 296 17.18 23.06 23.55
C THR A 296 15.99 24.00 23.31
N ASP A 297 16.02 25.20 23.88
CA ASP A 297 14.98 26.20 23.63
C ASP A 297 14.99 26.72 22.19
N GLU A 298 16.14 26.68 21.52
CA GLU A 298 16.23 26.98 20.09
C GLU A 298 15.53 25.90 19.25
N ASP A 299 15.68 24.62 19.58
CA ASP A 299 14.98 23.53 18.89
C ASP A 299 13.46 23.70 18.99
N LYS A 300 12.95 23.98 20.19
CA LYS A 300 11.51 24.22 20.44
C LYS A 300 11.01 25.40 19.61
N LYS A 301 11.76 26.50 19.60
CA LYS A 301 11.43 27.69 18.80
C LYS A 301 11.37 27.38 17.31
N TRP A 302 12.32 26.62 16.76
CA TRP A 302 12.32 26.25 15.34
C TRP A 302 11.18 25.30 14.98
N PHE A 303 10.88 24.34 15.84
CA PHE A 303 9.75 23.43 15.67
C PHE A 303 8.40 24.17 15.64
N GLU A 304 8.18 25.07 16.61
CA GLU A 304 6.94 25.85 16.71
C GLU A 304 6.82 26.86 15.56
N LEU A 305 7.88 27.61 15.24
CA LEU A 305 7.87 28.58 14.14
C LEU A 305 7.64 27.92 12.78
N TRP A 306 8.25 26.77 12.53
CA TRP A 306 8.02 26.02 11.28
C TRP A 306 6.57 25.56 11.15
N THR A 307 5.94 25.15 12.26
CA THR A 307 4.52 24.77 12.26
C THR A 307 3.63 25.98 12.00
N GLU A 308 3.92 27.13 12.62
CA GLU A 308 3.20 28.39 12.40
C GLU A 308 3.31 28.85 10.95
N GLN A 309 4.50 28.83 10.35
CA GLN A 309 4.71 29.23 8.95
C GLN A 309 3.99 28.34 7.95
N ASN A 310 3.99 27.02 8.19
CA ASN A 310 3.23 26.08 7.36
C ASN A 310 1.72 26.34 7.45
N TYR A 311 1.24 26.58 8.67
CA TYR A 311 -0.16 26.94 8.88
C TYR A 311 -0.54 28.23 8.14
N GLU A 312 0.23 29.30 8.33
CA GLU A 312 -0.01 30.61 7.72
C GLU A 312 0.02 30.55 6.18
N SER A 313 0.97 29.80 5.62
CA SER A 313 1.18 29.72 4.17
C SER A 313 0.14 28.86 3.45
N PHE A 314 -0.25 27.71 4.03
CA PHE A 314 -1.00 26.69 3.30
C PHE A 314 -2.35 26.33 3.92
N TRP A 315 -2.53 26.47 5.23
CA TRP A 315 -3.66 25.83 5.94
C TRP A 315 -4.67 26.81 6.54
N THR A 316 -4.47 28.12 6.37
CA THR A 316 -5.40 29.16 6.80
C THR A 316 -6.76 29.09 6.12
N ASN A 317 -6.85 28.49 4.94
CA ASN A 317 -8.06 28.43 4.11
C ASN A 317 -8.65 27.01 4.08
N GLY A 318 -9.32 26.59 5.15
CA GLY A 318 -10.16 25.40 5.16
C GLY A 318 -9.53 24.10 5.69
N ALA A 319 -8.20 24.02 5.82
CA ALA A 319 -7.55 22.76 6.23
C ALA A 319 -7.93 22.33 7.65
N ILE A 320 -8.14 23.29 8.56
CA ILE A 320 -8.56 23.05 9.95
C ILE A 320 -10.07 23.19 10.17
N ASP A 321 -10.87 23.35 9.11
CA ASP A 321 -12.33 23.54 9.21
C ASP A 321 -13.12 22.22 9.20
N ALA A 322 -12.41 21.10 9.01
CA ALA A 322 -13.00 19.76 8.97
C ALA A 322 -13.77 19.39 10.25
N SER A 323 -14.77 18.53 10.13
CA SER A 323 -15.50 17.96 11.27
C SER A 323 -14.57 17.22 12.23
N ILE A 324 -13.56 16.53 11.68
CA ILE A 324 -12.52 15.83 12.44
C ILE A 324 -11.16 16.14 11.87
N ILE A 325 -10.20 16.38 12.77
CA ILE A 325 -8.80 16.56 12.46
C ILE A 325 -7.99 15.44 13.09
N VAL A 326 -7.09 14.84 12.32
CA VAL A 326 -6.20 13.79 12.80
C VAL A 326 -4.76 14.24 12.59
N ILE A 327 -3.98 14.21 13.67
CA ILE A 327 -2.56 14.53 13.67
C ILE A 327 -1.78 13.21 13.80
N ASP A 328 -1.04 12.84 12.76
CA ASP A 328 -0.15 11.69 12.76
C ASP A 328 1.24 12.08 13.31
N ASP A 329 1.67 11.35 14.35
CA ASP A 329 2.98 11.40 14.97
C ASP A 329 3.41 12.78 15.55
N PRO A 330 4.52 12.84 16.33
CA PRO A 330 4.94 14.07 17.02
C PRO A 330 5.28 15.28 16.14
N GLN A 331 5.51 15.10 14.83
CA GLN A 331 6.05 16.14 13.95
C GLN A 331 5.10 17.33 13.78
N LEU A 332 3.79 17.19 14.02
CA LEU A 332 2.81 18.25 13.83
C LEU A 332 2.01 18.58 15.09
N THR A 333 2.50 18.17 16.27
CA THR A 333 1.78 18.41 17.54
C THR A 333 1.65 19.89 17.87
N ALA A 334 2.62 20.74 17.47
CA ALA A 334 2.53 22.20 17.63
C ALA A 334 1.37 22.84 16.87
N LEU A 335 0.70 22.11 15.95
CA LEU A 335 -0.50 22.59 15.26
C LEU A 335 -1.73 22.56 16.17
N ILE A 336 -1.77 21.67 17.16
CA ILE A 336 -2.90 21.47 18.09
C ILE A 336 -3.32 22.78 18.79
N PRO A 337 -2.41 23.55 19.44
CA PRO A 337 -2.80 24.82 20.06
C PRO A 337 -3.30 25.86 19.04
N ILE A 338 -2.77 25.87 17.82
CA ILE A 338 -3.26 26.75 16.74
C ILE A 338 -4.71 26.39 16.37
N ILE A 339 -4.98 25.09 16.19
CA ILE A 339 -6.32 24.57 15.91
C ILE A 339 -7.27 24.96 17.05
N LYS A 340 -6.96 24.61 18.31
CA LYS A 340 -7.87 24.90 19.44
C LYS A 340 -8.09 26.39 19.67
N LYS A 341 -7.12 27.25 19.35
CA LYS A 341 -7.28 28.71 19.40
C LYS A 341 -8.26 29.23 18.34
N LYS A 342 -8.28 28.63 17.15
CA LYS A 342 -9.12 29.05 16.01
C LYS A 342 -10.49 28.36 16.00
N ARG A 343 -10.52 27.08 16.37
CA ARG A 343 -11.66 26.18 16.45
C ARG A 343 -11.64 25.44 17.80
N PRO A 344 -12.10 26.07 18.91
CA PRO A 344 -12.14 25.44 20.23
C PRO A 344 -13.00 24.15 20.27
N ASP A 345 -13.96 24.05 19.35
CA ASP A 345 -14.89 22.93 19.16
C ASP A 345 -14.31 21.78 18.32
N ALA A 346 -13.16 21.98 17.66
CA ALA A 346 -12.58 20.97 16.77
C ALA A 346 -12.34 19.65 17.48
N LYS A 347 -12.76 18.55 16.84
CA LYS A 347 -12.47 17.18 17.28
C LYS A 347 -11.13 16.73 16.75
N ILE A 348 -10.20 16.47 17.66
CA ILE A 348 -8.81 16.15 17.31
C ILE A 348 -8.47 14.73 17.79
N ILE A 349 -7.93 13.91 16.89
CA ILE A 349 -7.34 12.61 17.23
C ILE A 349 -5.83 12.73 17.04
N PHE A 350 -5.05 12.39 18.08
CA PHE A 350 -3.62 12.18 17.94
C PHE A 350 -3.34 10.70 17.69
N ARG A 351 -2.70 10.39 16.58
CA ARG A 351 -2.32 9.02 16.20
C ARG A 351 -0.81 8.84 16.31
N SER A 352 -0.38 7.98 17.24
CA SER A 352 1.01 7.58 17.38
C SER A 352 1.29 6.27 16.62
N HIS A 353 2.32 6.29 15.77
CA HIS A 353 2.84 5.13 15.02
C HIS A 353 4.24 4.70 15.48
N ILE A 354 4.80 5.36 16.49
CA ILE A 354 6.16 5.06 16.99
C ILE A 354 6.10 4.24 18.27
N GLN A 355 7.15 3.47 18.52
CA GLN A 355 7.41 2.91 19.84
C GLN A 355 7.82 4.04 20.79
N ILE A 356 6.98 4.31 21.79
CA ILE A 356 7.31 5.19 22.92
C ILE A 356 7.70 4.28 24.08
N GLN A 357 8.91 4.43 24.62
CA GLN A 357 9.38 3.68 25.78
C GLN A 357 8.70 4.25 27.04
N SER A 358 7.53 3.71 27.42
CA SER A 358 6.73 4.30 28.51
C SER A 358 7.47 4.32 29.84
N ASP A 359 8.25 3.29 30.13
CA ASP A 359 9.11 3.19 31.31
C ASP A 359 10.11 4.35 31.40
N LEU A 360 10.70 4.76 30.26
CA LEU A 360 11.60 5.90 30.20
C LEU A 360 10.84 7.22 30.23
N THR A 361 9.73 7.35 29.51
CA THR A 361 8.94 8.60 29.52
C THR A 361 8.28 8.89 30.86
N ASP A 362 8.09 7.87 31.69
CA ASP A 362 7.50 8.00 33.03
C ASP A 362 8.55 8.26 34.12
N ASP A 363 9.85 8.12 33.83
CA ASP A 363 10.94 8.44 34.75
C ASP A 363 11.43 9.89 34.58
N PRO A 364 11.23 10.79 35.57
CA PRO A 364 11.62 12.19 35.49
C PRO A 364 13.10 12.47 35.24
N GLN A 365 13.98 11.50 35.49
CA GLN A 365 15.43 11.65 35.30
C GLN A 365 15.84 11.54 33.83
N THR A 366 15.02 10.90 33.00
CA THR A 366 15.38 10.58 31.62
C THR A 366 15.19 11.77 30.68
N MET A 367 15.91 11.74 29.56
CA MET A 367 15.67 12.68 28.45
C MET A 367 14.32 12.43 27.77
N GLN A 368 13.86 11.17 27.76
CA GLN A 368 12.57 10.74 27.22
C GLN A 368 11.43 11.44 27.92
N HIS A 369 11.44 11.49 29.26
CA HIS A 369 10.42 12.20 30.03
C HIS A 369 10.39 13.70 29.71
N ARG A 370 11.55 14.36 29.55
CA ARG A 370 11.61 15.79 29.19
C ARG A 370 11.06 16.05 27.79
N THR A 371 11.50 15.27 26.80
CA THR A 371 11.01 15.36 25.42
C THR A 371 9.52 15.04 25.33
N TRP A 372 9.07 13.98 25.99
CA TRP A 372 7.68 13.56 26.00
C TRP A 372 6.77 14.61 26.63
N ASN A 373 7.12 15.16 27.80
CA ASN A 373 6.28 16.17 28.44
C ASN A 373 6.16 17.45 27.62
N TYR A 374 7.23 17.88 26.93
CA TYR A 374 7.15 19.00 26.00
C TYR A 374 6.13 18.74 24.87
N LEU A 375 6.13 17.53 24.29
CA LEU A 375 5.17 17.16 23.25
C LEU A 375 3.75 16.99 23.82
N PHE A 376 3.64 16.38 25.00
CA PHE A 376 2.39 16.12 25.68
C PHE A 376 1.68 17.41 26.10
N ASP A 377 2.42 18.49 26.35
CA ASP A 377 1.85 19.80 26.59
C ASP A 377 1.01 20.33 25.41
N PHE A 378 1.25 19.84 24.18
CA PHE A 378 0.35 20.06 23.04
C PHE A 378 -0.72 18.96 22.94
N ILE A 379 -0.33 17.69 23.13
CA ILE A 379 -1.21 16.53 22.89
C ILE A 379 -2.35 16.44 23.91
N LYS A 380 -2.18 16.95 25.14
CA LYS A 380 -3.21 16.89 26.18
C LYS A 380 -4.54 17.57 25.83
N ASP A 381 -4.56 18.40 24.79
CA ASP A 381 -5.76 19.11 24.32
C ASP A 381 -6.52 18.34 23.21
N VAL A 382 -6.11 17.12 22.85
CA VAL A 382 -6.85 16.28 21.88
C VAL A 382 -8.03 15.56 22.52
N ASP A 383 -8.95 15.07 21.69
CA ASP A 383 -10.14 14.35 22.14
C ASP A 383 -9.92 12.82 22.23
N LEU A 384 -8.92 12.27 21.52
CA LEU A 384 -8.57 10.85 21.54
C LEU A 384 -7.08 10.63 21.26
N PHE A 385 -6.43 9.76 22.06
CA PHE A 385 -5.10 9.23 21.79
C PHE A 385 -5.19 7.82 21.21
N LEU A 386 -4.65 7.61 20.01
CA LEU A 386 -4.70 6.34 19.29
C LEU A 386 -3.29 5.77 19.13
N ALA A 387 -3.03 4.59 19.70
CA ALA A 387 -1.72 3.93 19.69
C ALA A 387 -1.72 2.61 18.92
N HIS A 388 -0.56 2.07 18.58
CA HIS A 388 -0.46 0.65 18.21
C HIS A 388 -0.92 -0.25 19.35
N PRO A 389 -1.44 -1.46 19.09
CA PRO A 389 -1.95 -2.40 20.09
C PRO A 389 -0.87 -3.04 20.98
N VAL A 390 -0.01 -2.19 21.53
CA VAL A 390 1.04 -2.49 22.49
C VAL A 390 0.86 -1.52 23.66
N LYS A 391 0.40 -2.01 24.80
CA LYS A 391 0.07 -1.15 25.96
C LYS A 391 1.27 -0.34 26.43
N PHE A 392 2.45 -0.94 26.36
CA PHE A 392 3.73 -0.33 26.70
C PHE A 392 4.08 0.92 25.87
N PHE A 393 3.40 1.19 24.76
CA PHE A 393 3.66 2.41 23.97
C PHE A 393 2.90 3.64 24.47
N VAL A 394 2.13 3.51 25.54
CA VAL A 394 1.29 4.61 26.05
C VAL A 394 1.83 5.07 27.41
N PRO A 395 2.41 6.29 27.48
CA PRO A 395 2.89 6.86 28.74
C PRO A 395 1.78 7.06 29.77
N LYS A 396 2.14 7.06 31.05
CA LYS A 396 1.16 7.14 32.16
C LYS A 396 0.32 8.41 32.11
N ASN A 397 0.95 9.55 31.80
CA ASN A 397 0.25 10.83 31.73
C ASN A 397 -0.80 10.88 30.59
N VAL A 398 -0.68 10.06 29.54
CA VAL A 398 -1.72 9.93 28.51
C VAL A 398 -2.94 9.24 29.12
N HIS A 399 -2.75 8.07 29.72
CA HIS A 399 -3.82 7.31 30.36
C HIS A 399 -4.58 8.13 31.40
N GLU A 400 -3.88 8.92 32.21
CA GLU A 400 -4.49 9.74 33.27
C GLU A 400 -5.35 10.91 32.72
N ASN A 401 -5.07 11.39 31.51
CA ASN A 401 -5.65 12.64 31.01
C ASN A 401 -6.53 12.49 29.76
N LEU A 402 -6.35 11.44 28.97
CA LEU A 402 -6.99 11.26 27.67
C LEU A 402 -7.68 9.89 27.55
N PRO A 403 -8.76 9.80 26.76
CA PRO A 403 -9.21 8.53 26.20
C PRO A 403 -8.11 7.88 25.35
N VAL A 404 -7.88 6.58 25.56
CA VAL A 404 -6.88 5.80 24.81
C VAL A 404 -7.58 4.65 24.09
N LEU A 405 -7.25 4.44 22.82
CA LEU A 405 -7.64 3.27 22.05
C LEU A 405 -6.45 2.72 21.26
N TYR A 406 -6.57 1.45 20.87
CA TYR A 406 -5.50 0.71 20.22
C TYR A 406 -5.89 0.28 18.81
N MET A 407 -5.03 0.53 17.84
CA MET A 407 -5.28 0.25 16.43
C MET A 407 -3.99 -0.10 15.71
N ALA A 408 -3.95 -1.27 15.07
CA ALA A 408 -2.80 -1.70 14.27
C ALA A 408 -2.68 -0.84 13.00
N PRO A 409 -1.48 -0.61 12.44
CA PRO A 409 -1.37 -0.05 11.10
C PRO A 409 -1.86 -1.07 10.05
N SER A 410 -1.97 -0.65 8.79
CA SER A 410 -2.43 -1.52 7.72
C SER A 410 -1.60 -1.38 6.45
N THR A 411 -1.78 -2.34 5.54
CA THR A 411 -1.28 -2.31 4.17
C THR A 411 -2.43 -2.57 3.20
N ASP A 412 -2.22 -2.30 1.91
CA ASP A 412 -3.24 -2.52 0.89
C ASP A 412 -2.95 -3.82 0.15
N PRO A 413 -3.83 -4.85 0.21
CA PRO A 413 -3.60 -6.10 -0.52
C PRO A 413 -3.57 -5.92 -2.05
N LEU A 414 -4.02 -4.77 -2.57
CA LEU A 414 -4.15 -4.49 -3.99
C LEU A 414 -3.10 -3.50 -4.54
N ASP A 415 -2.20 -2.99 -3.70
CA ASP A 415 -1.15 -2.06 -4.12
C ASP A 415 0.09 -2.76 -4.72
N GLY A 416 1.12 -1.97 -5.04
CA GLY A 416 2.36 -2.45 -5.64
C GLY A 416 3.25 -3.19 -4.65
N LEU A 417 2.95 -3.20 -3.35
CA LEU A 417 3.66 -4.02 -2.39
C LEU A 417 3.05 -5.41 -2.29
N ASN A 418 1.73 -5.53 -2.49
CA ASN A 418 1.00 -6.74 -2.11
C ASN A 418 0.26 -7.47 -3.21
N LYS A 419 -0.09 -6.81 -4.31
CA LYS A 419 -0.83 -7.48 -5.37
C LYS A 419 -0.06 -8.71 -5.87
N PRO A 420 -0.74 -9.79 -6.26
CA PRO A 420 -0.08 -10.97 -6.79
C PRO A 420 0.70 -10.67 -8.09
N TYR A 421 1.91 -11.22 -8.20
CA TYR A 421 2.75 -11.12 -9.40
C TYR A 421 2.73 -12.43 -10.19
N GLY A 422 2.35 -12.36 -11.46
CA GLY A 422 2.43 -13.49 -12.39
C GLY A 422 3.85 -13.72 -12.95
N ARG A 423 4.03 -14.83 -13.67
CA ARG A 423 5.32 -15.29 -14.22
C ARG A 423 6.06 -14.23 -15.04
N ALA A 424 5.34 -13.40 -15.80
CA ALA A 424 5.96 -12.34 -16.60
C ALA A 424 6.63 -11.27 -15.71
N SER A 425 5.90 -10.75 -14.72
CA SER A 425 6.42 -9.79 -13.74
C SER A 425 7.52 -10.41 -12.87
N VAL A 426 7.33 -11.66 -12.42
CA VAL A 426 8.35 -12.38 -11.64
C VAL A 426 9.65 -12.52 -12.42
N ARG A 427 9.58 -12.93 -13.70
CA ARG A 427 10.76 -12.99 -14.57
C ARG A 427 11.43 -11.63 -14.71
N TYR A 428 10.64 -10.58 -14.95
CA TYR A 428 11.16 -9.22 -15.08
C TYR A 428 11.90 -8.78 -13.81
N PHE A 429 11.24 -8.83 -12.65
CA PHE A 429 11.79 -8.31 -11.40
C PHE A 429 12.97 -9.15 -10.90
N ARG A 430 13.00 -10.45 -11.17
CA ARG A 430 14.18 -11.30 -10.92
C ARG A 430 15.37 -10.88 -11.77
N GLN A 431 15.16 -10.59 -13.06
CA GLN A 431 16.23 -10.09 -13.94
C GLN A 431 16.71 -8.70 -13.50
N TYR A 432 15.78 -7.81 -13.17
CA TYR A 432 16.10 -6.48 -12.68
C TYR A 432 16.83 -6.53 -11.33
N PHE A 433 16.40 -7.39 -10.42
CA PHE A 433 17.09 -7.63 -9.15
C PHE A 433 18.51 -8.12 -9.37
N ASN A 434 18.74 -9.13 -10.22
CA ASN A 434 20.09 -9.63 -10.48
C ASN A 434 20.99 -8.58 -11.12
N GLN A 435 20.44 -7.69 -11.97
CA GLN A 435 21.19 -6.54 -12.48
C GLN A 435 21.61 -5.60 -11.34
N LEU A 436 20.69 -5.23 -10.45
CA LEU A 436 20.99 -4.39 -9.30
C LEU A 436 22.00 -5.05 -8.35
N SER A 437 21.80 -6.34 -8.05
CA SER A 437 22.66 -7.14 -7.18
C SER A 437 24.09 -7.21 -7.72
N LEU A 438 24.28 -7.52 -9.01
CA LEU A 438 25.59 -7.53 -9.64
C LEU A 438 26.27 -6.14 -9.60
N GLN A 439 25.51 -5.07 -9.80
CA GLN A 439 26.04 -3.70 -9.77
C GLN A 439 26.43 -3.24 -8.36
N GLN A 440 25.68 -3.66 -7.34
CA GLN A 440 25.82 -3.15 -5.97
C GLN A 440 26.69 -4.03 -5.07
N CYS A 441 26.69 -5.35 -5.28
CA CYS A 441 27.38 -6.31 -4.41
C CYS A 441 28.11 -7.44 -5.15
N GLY A 442 28.01 -7.51 -6.48
CA GLY A 442 28.70 -8.54 -7.27
C GLY A 442 28.09 -9.94 -7.17
N VAL A 443 26.96 -10.11 -6.47
CA VAL A 443 26.28 -11.40 -6.28
C VAL A 443 25.21 -11.60 -7.34
N HIS A 444 25.13 -12.81 -7.90
CA HIS A 444 24.04 -13.23 -8.78
C HIS A 444 23.19 -14.28 -8.07
N ILE A 445 21.89 -14.02 -7.89
CA ILE A 445 20.97 -14.99 -7.31
C ILE A 445 20.59 -16.03 -8.35
N ASP A 446 20.79 -17.28 -7.98
CA ASP A 446 20.23 -18.45 -8.60
C ASP A 446 18.83 -18.68 -8.02
N TRP A 447 17.81 -18.46 -8.84
CA TRP A 447 16.42 -18.51 -8.40
C TRP A 447 15.93 -19.95 -8.14
N ASP A 448 16.60 -20.96 -8.71
CA ASP A 448 16.26 -22.37 -8.52
C ASP A 448 16.81 -22.86 -7.18
N ARG A 449 17.93 -22.28 -6.74
CA ARG A 449 18.44 -22.43 -5.37
C ARG A 449 17.56 -21.81 -4.31
N GLY A 450 16.46 -21.11 -4.61
CA GLY A 450 15.61 -20.42 -3.63
C GLY A 450 16.33 -19.44 -2.69
N TYR A 451 15.59 -18.70 -1.87
CA TYR A 451 16.23 -17.68 -1.03
C TYR A 451 15.45 -17.36 0.24
N ILE A 452 16.21 -16.97 1.26
CA ILE A 452 15.74 -16.27 2.45
C ILE A 452 15.75 -14.78 2.12
N CYS A 453 14.75 -14.02 2.55
CA CYS A 453 14.79 -12.56 2.38
C CYS A 453 14.45 -11.77 3.64
N GLN A 454 15.13 -10.65 3.84
CA GLN A 454 14.69 -9.59 4.74
C GLN A 454 14.46 -8.32 3.93
N ILE A 455 13.19 -7.90 3.85
CA ILE A 455 12.82 -6.63 3.24
C ILE A 455 12.73 -5.58 4.34
N ALA A 456 13.73 -4.72 4.46
CA ALA A 456 13.79 -3.70 5.49
C ALA A 456 14.70 -2.53 5.08
N ARG A 457 14.49 -1.36 5.69
CA ARG A 457 15.46 -0.25 5.60
C ARG A 457 16.81 -0.70 6.19
N PHE A 458 17.91 -0.12 5.73
CA PHE A 458 19.25 -0.36 6.28
C PHE A 458 19.45 0.36 7.62
N ASP A 459 18.63 0.01 8.60
CA ASP A 459 18.58 0.66 9.91
C ASP A 459 19.16 -0.28 10.98
N PRO A 460 19.96 0.21 11.96
CA PRO A 460 20.57 -0.63 12.99
C PRO A 460 19.54 -1.45 13.80
N SER A 461 18.31 -0.95 13.93
CA SER A 461 17.23 -1.64 14.64
C SER A 461 16.70 -2.87 13.90
N LYS A 462 17.00 -3.07 12.62
CA LYS A 462 16.39 -4.15 11.80
C LYS A 462 17.06 -5.52 11.93
N GLY A 463 18.05 -5.66 12.81
CA GLY A 463 18.71 -6.96 13.09
C GLY A 463 19.40 -7.59 11.88
N ILE A 464 19.83 -6.79 10.91
CA ILE A 464 20.47 -7.29 9.67
C ILE A 464 21.81 -7.97 9.99
N ASP A 465 22.57 -7.45 10.95
CA ASP A 465 23.83 -8.06 11.39
C ASP A 465 23.60 -9.47 11.98
N ASP A 466 22.54 -9.63 12.78
CA ASP A 466 22.17 -10.91 13.38
C ASP A 466 21.73 -11.91 12.31
N LEU A 467 21.00 -11.45 11.29
CA LEU A 467 20.60 -12.27 10.15
C LEU A 467 21.80 -12.81 9.37
N VAL A 468 22.78 -11.96 9.05
CA VAL A 468 23.98 -12.37 8.30
C VAL A 468 24.80 -13.37 9.11
N ALA A 469 24.93 -13.16 10.42
CA ALA A 469 25.60 -14.11 11.32
C ALA A 469 24.84 -15.44 11.45
N ALA A 470 23.50 -15.40 11.54
CA ALA A 470 22.66 -16.59 11.59
C ALA A 470 22.74 -17.38 10.28
N TYR A 471 22.74 -16.70 9.14
CA TYR A 471 22.89 -17.32 7.83
C TYR A 471 24.23 -18.05 7.68
N LEU A 472 25.34 -17.45 8.15
CA LEU A 472 26.64 -18.13 8.20
C LEU A 472 26.58 -19.43 9.04
N GLN A 473 25.93 -19.38 10.21
CA GLN A 473 25.78 -20.57 11.06
C GLN A 473 24.91 -21.65 10.40
N PHE A 474 23.82 -21.26 9.75
CA PHE A 474 22.95 -22.14 8.98
C PHE A 474 23.72 -22.83 7.85
N ARG A 475 24.49 -22.07 7.05
CA ARG A 475 25.29 -22.62 5.95
C ARG A 475 26.37 -23.59 6.45
N LYS A 476 27.04 -23.29 7.56
CA LYS A 476 27.97 -24.24 8.22
C LYS A 476 27.26 -25.53 8.67
N LYS A 477 26.03 -25.45 9.18
CA LYS A 477 25.25 -26.64 9.55
C LYS A 477 24.89 -27.47 8.32
N LEU A 478 24.52 -26.84 7.21
CA LEU A 478 24.24 -27.52 5.94
C LEU A 478 25.47 -28.26 5.40
N GLU A 479 26.65 -27.63 5.39
CA GLU A 479 27.90 -28.27 4.94
C GLU A 479 28.28 -29.49 5.79
N ASN A 480 27.97 -29.44 7.09
CA ASN A 480 28.25 -30.52 8.03
C ASN A 480 27.09 -31.55 8.17
N SER A 481 26.00 -31.37 7.43
CA SER A 481 24.85 -32.28 7.46
C SER A 481 25.20 -33.63 6.84
N ALA A 482 24.36 -34.65 7.10
CA ALA A 482 24.57 -35.98 6.51
C ALA A 482 24.43 -36.00 4.98
N LYS A 483 23.71 -35.01 4.41
CA LYS A 483 23.47 -34.85 2.97
C LYS A 483 23.58 -33.37 2.59
N PRO A 484 24.80 -32.81 2.48
CA PRO A 484 24.98 -31.42 2.12
C PRO A 484 24.42 -31.13 0.73
N PRO A 485 23.72 -30.00 0.53
CA PRO A 485 23.20 -29.63 -0.78
C PRO A 485 24.34 -29.35 -1.76
N VAL A 486 24.24 -29.90 -2.97
CA VAL A 486 25.26 -29.75 -4.04
C VAL A 486 25.38 -28.30 -4.50
N ASP A 487 24.26 -27.58 -4.51
CA ASP A 487 24.15 -26.18 -4.89
C ASP A 487 24.42 -25.22 -3.71
N GLY A 488 24.67 -25.74 -2.50
CA GLY A 488 24.78 -24.92 -1.29
C GLY A 488 23.43 -24.49 -0.69
N GLY A 489 22.29 -24.92 -1.21
CA GLY A 489 20.99 -24.56 -0.63
C GLY A 489 20.62 -23.07 -0.80
N PRO A 490 19.69 -22.55 0.02
CA PRO A 490 19.07 -21.23 -0.16
C PRO A 490 20.06 -20.09 -0.02
N GLN A 491 19.97 -19.10 -0.90
CA GLN A 491 20.72 -17.84 -0.83
C GLN A 491 20.05 -16.82 0.10
N LEU A 492 20.71 -15.69 0.40
CA LEU A 492 20.17 -14.63 1.23
C LEU A 492 20.02 -13.32 0.45
N ILE A 493 18.84 -12.71 0.52
CA ILE A 493 18.54 -11.38 -0.03
C ILE A 493 18.25 -10.41 1.12
N ILE A 494 19.00 -9.33 1.21
CA ILE A 494 18.71 -8.18 2.08
C ILE A 494 18.42 -6.99 1.17
N MET A 495 17.18 -6.51 1.20
CA MET A 495 16.75 -5.46 0.28
C MET A 495 15.85 -4.44 0.97
N GLY A 496 15.99 -3.17 0.60
CA GLY A 496 15.05 -2.14 1.03
C GLY A 496 15.33 -0.80 0.39
N HIS A 497 14.36 0.10 0.49
CA HIS A 497 14.51 1.46 -0.01
C HIS A 497 15.63 2.19 0.73
N GLY A 498 16.41 2.97 -0.02
CA GLY A 498 17.16 4.07 0.57
C GLY A 498 16.20 5.09 1.16
N SER A 499 16.56 5.68 2.29
CA SER A 499 15.80 6.79 2.89
C SER A 499 16.67 8.04 2.79
N VAL A 500 16.15 9.09 2.14
CA VAL A 500 16.80 10.43 2.10
C VAL A 500 17.00 10.96 3.53
N ASP A 501 16.08 10.57 4.39
CA ASP A 501 15.88 10.99 5.78
C ASP A 501 16.70 10.19 6.81
N ASP A 502 17.50 9.20 6.37
CA ASP A 502 18.22 8.30 7.26
C ASP A 502 19.74 8.27 6.94
N PRO A 503 20.54 9.13 7.60
CA PRO A 503 21.99 9.12 7.42
C PRO A 503 22.64 7.80 7.90
N ASP A 504 22.02 7.11 8.87
CA ASP A 504 22.51 5.83 9.40
C ASP A 504 22.34 4.71 8.37
N GLY A 505 21.34 4.85 7.49
CA GLY A 505 21.07 4.02 6.32
C GLY A 505 22.29 3.66 5.49
N SER A 506 23.15 4.65 5.24
CA SER A 506 24.34 4.44 4.41
C SER A 506 25.46 3.73 5.17
N TRP A 507 25.63 4.03 6.46
CA TRP A 507 26.65 3.40 7.28
C TRP A 507 26.39 1.90 7.47
N ILE A 508 25.15 1.49 7.78
CA ILE A 508 24.79 0.07 7.91
C ILE A 508 25.07 -0.68 6.61
N TYR A 509 24.69 -0.09 5.48
CA TYR A 509 24.93 -0.70 4.18
C TYR A 509 26.42 -0.96 3.91
N GLU A 510 27.29 0.03 4.11
CA GLU A 510 28.75 -0.14 3.92
C GLU A 510 29.33 -1.15 4.91
N LYS A 511 28.90 -1.10 6.18
CA LYS A 511 29.33 -2.05 7.22
C LYS A 511 29.02 -3.50 6.84
N LEU A 512 27.89 -3.77 6.20
CA LEU A 512 27.52 -5.11 5.74
C LEU A 512 28.46 -5.60 4.64
N HIS A 513 28.81 -4.75 3.68
CA HIS A 513 29.80 -5.08 2.64
C HIS A 513 31.18 -5.38 3.23
N ASP A 514 31.64 -4.54 4.17
CA ASP A 514 32.90 -4.76 4.88
C ASP A 514 32.90 -6.09 5.63
N THR A 515 31.79 -6.41 6.30
CA THR A 515 31.61 -7.66 7.06
C THR A 515 31.68 -8.88 6.13
N LEU A 516 30.96 -8.86 5.01
CA LEU A 516 30.98 -9.92 4.00
C LEU A 516 32.35 -10.05 3.31
N GLY A 517 33.13 -8.97 3.24
CA GLY A 517 34.50 -8.96 2.73
C GLY A 517 35.53 -9.65 3.64
N THR A 518 35.18 -9.94 4.90
CA THR A 518 36.11 -10.59 5.84
C THR A 518 36.30 -12.09 5.56
N LYS A 519 37.40 -12.66 6.07
CA LYS A 519 37.67 -14.11 5.95
C LYS A 519 36.64 -14.98 6.67
N GLU A 520 35.99 -14.45 7.72
CA GLU A 520 34.98 -15.18 8.49
C GLU A 520 33.76 -15.53 7.63
N TYR A 521 33.37 -14.62 6.73
CA TYR A 521 32.19 -14.76 5.87
C TYR A 521 32.51 -15.31 4.47
N ALA A 522 33.74 -15.79 4.24
CA ALA A 522 34.17 -16.32 2.94
C ALA A 522 33.28 -17.45 2.42
N LEU A 523 32.67 -18.23 3.31
CA LEU A 523 31.72 -19.30 2.95
C LEU A 523 30.44 -18.77 2.27
N VAL A 524 29.97 -17.60 2.68
CA VAL A 524 28.62 -17.12 2.33
C VAL A 524 28.61 -15.84 1.52
N ARG A 525 29.74 -15.12 1.40
CA ARG A 525 29.79 -13.80 0.75
C ARG A 525 29.22 -13.80 -0.68
N ASP A 526 29.42 -14.88 -1.42
CA ASP A 526 28.96 -15.02 -2.81
C ASP A 526 27.49 -15.51 -2.89
N ASP A 527 26.86 -15.78 -1.74
CA ASP A 527 25.46 -16.19 -1.57
C ASP A 527 24.58 -15.10 -0.91
N VAL A 528 25.15 -13.95 -0.51
CA VAL A 528 24.42 -12.87 0.18
C VAL A 528 24.31 -11.63 -0.70
N ALA A 529 23.13 -11.36 -1.25
CA ALA A 529 22.85 -10.16 -2.02
C ALA A 529 22.35 -9.03 -1.10
N VAL A 530 23.09 -7.92 -1.04
CA VAL A 530 22.72 -6.71 -0.29
C VAL A 530 22.39 -5.60 -1.29
N VAL A 531 21.10 -5.23 -1.39
CA VAL A 531 20.59 -4.37 -2.46
C VAL A 531 19.78 -3.20 -1.91
N ARG A 532 20.19 -1.96 -2.22
CA ARG A 532 19.32 -0.79 -2.12
C ARG A 532 18.32 -0.81 -3.26
N ALA A 533 17.05 -0.96 -2.89
CA ALA A 533 15.93 -0.91 -3.82
C ALA A 533 15.77 0.52 -4.35
N PRO A 534 15.55 0.68 -5.67
CA PRO A 534 15.10 1.95 -6.20
C PRO A 534 13.64 2.20 -5.78
N PRO A 535 13.07 3.42 -5.94
CA PRO A 535 11.69 3.72 -5.57
C PRO A 535 10.66 2.94 -6.39
N SER A 536 10.40 1.70 -5.97
CA SER A 536 9.59 0.71 -6.67
C SER A 536 9.09 -0.31 -5.65
N ASP A 537 7.82 -0.17 -5.29
CA ASP A 537 7.15 -1.12 -4.41
C ASP A 537 7.07 -2.51 -5.06
N SER A 538 6.86 -2.56 -6.39
CA SER A 538 6.67 -3.82 -7.11
C SER A 538 7.85 -4.78 -7.06
N ILE A 539 9.09 -4.29 -7.08
CA ILE A 539 10.25 -5.20 -6.91
C ILE A 539 10.30 -5.77 -5.50
N LEU A 540 9.98 -4.99 -4.46
CA LEU A 540 9.94 -5.47 -3.08
C LEU A 540 8.84 -6.53 -2.91
N GLY A 541 7.64 -6.22 -3.40
CA GLY A 541 6.50 -7.15 -3.34
C GLY A 541 6.77 -8.45 -4.09
N CYS A 542 7.37 -8.36 -5.28
CA CYS A 542 7.70 -9.52 -6.10
C CYS A 542 8.83 -10.39 -5.51
N ILE A 543 9.87 -9.77 -4.94
CA ILE A 543 10.96 -10.50 -4.26
C ILE A 543 10.44 -11.12 -2.96
N LEU A 544 9.57 -10.45 -2.21
CA LEU A 544 8.97 -11.06 -1.03
C LEU A 544 8.11 -12.27 -1.41
N GLN A 545 7.26 -12.16 -2.44
CA GLN A 545 6.39 -13.25 -2.91
C GLN A 545 7.17 -14.53 -3.22
N GLY A 546 8.34 -14.41 -3.84
CA GLY A 546 9.11 -15.56 -4.29
C GLY A 546 9.99 -16.22 -3.22
N ALA A 547 9.99 -15.72 -1.98
CA ALA A 547 10.88 -16.20 -0.94
C ALA A 547 10.53 -17.61 -0.46
N TRP A 548 11.56 -18.36 -0.08
CA TRP A 548 11.41 -19.63 0.64
C TRP A 548 10.93 -19.36 2.07
N VAL A 549 11.64 -18.48 2.76
CA VAL A 549 11.35 -17.98 4.11
C VAL A 549 11.68 -16.49 4.16
N ALA A 550 10.77 -15.66 4.65
CA ALA A 550 11.06 -14.28 4.98
C ALA A 550 11.61 -14.17 6.41
N THR A 551 12.36 -13.12 6.70
CA THR A 551 12.76 -12.79 8.07
C THR A 551 12.43 -11.34 8.39
N GLN A 552 12.11 -11.08 9.65
CA GLN A 552 12.09 -9.74 10.21
C GLN A 552 12.64 -9.78 11.63
N LEU A 553 13.95 -9.57 11.75
CA LEU A 553 14.68 -9.76 13.01
C LEU A 553 14.91 -8.45 13.76
N SER A 554 14.00 -7.48 13.64
CA SER A 554 14.13 -6.18 14.29
C SER A 554 14.35 -6.33 15.80
N THR A 555 15.26 -5.55 16.36
CA THR A 555 15.50 -5.48 17.81
C THR A 555 14.54 -4.53 18.51
N ARG A 556 14.01 -3.55 17.79
CA ARG A 556 13.03 -2.56 18.26
C ARG A 556 12.12 -2.21 17.09
N GLU A 557 10.81 -2.18 17.33
CA GLU A 557 9.84 -1.98 16.28
C GLU A 557 8.46 -1.57 16.81
N GLY A 558 7.76 -0.69 16.10
CA GLY A 558 6.38 -0.35 16.45
C GLY A 558 5.43 -1.50 16.14
N PHE A 559 5.40 -1.91 14.87
CA PHE A 559 4.56 -3.01 14.38
C PHE A 559 5.24 -3.76 13.22
N GLU A 560 5.82 -3.02 12.27
CA GLU A 560 6.43 -3.54 11.04
C GLU A 560 5.50 -4.33 10.13
N VAL A 561 4.91 -3.59 9.21
CA VAL A 561 3.96 -4.07 8.21
C VAL A 561 4.58 -5.11 7.28
N LYS A 562 5.91 -5.19 7.13
CA LYS A 562 6.56 -6.23 6.32
C LYS A 562 6.26 -7.66 6.79
N VAL A 563 5.94 -7.84 8.08
CA VAL A 563 5.48 -9.13 8.59
C VAL A 563 4.11 -9.46 8.02
N THR A 564 3.14 -8.54 8.13
CA THR A 564 1.81 -8.64 7.48
C THR A 564 1.93 -8.91 5.98
N GLU A 565 2.79 -8.20 5.26
CA GLU A 565 2.97 -8.37 3.81
C GLU A 565 3.49 -9.77 3.43
N ALA A 566 4.39 -10.34 4.25
CA ALA A 566 4.92 -11.68 4.03
C ALA A 566 3.82 -12.73 4.22
N VAL A 567 3.07 -12.61 5.31
CA VAL A 567 1.99 -13.55 5.58
C VAL A 567 0.87 -13.42 4.55
N ASN A 568 0.55 -12.20 4.08
CA ASN A 568 -0.41 -11.96 2.98
C ASN A 568 -0.07 -12.78 1.74
N LYS A 569 1.23 -12.88 1.44
CA LYS A 569 1.76 -13.59 0.27
C LYS A 569 1.93 -15.09 0.52
N ARG A 570 1.47 -15.61 1.67
CA ARG A 570 1.68 -17.00 2.10
C ARG A 570 3.17 -17.35 2.17
N VAL A 571 4.01 -16.38 2.51
CA VAL A 571 5.44 -16.57 2.71
C VAL A 571 5.67 -16.81 4.21
N PRO A 572 6.17 -18.00 4.61
CA PRO A 572 6.53 -18.27 5.99
C PRO A 572 7.55 -17.25 6.50
N ILE A 573 7.37 -16.73 7.71
CA ILE A 573 8.27 -15.72 8.27
C ILE A 573 8.91 -16.15 9.60
N ILE A 574 10.20 -15.86 9.78
CA ILE A 574 10.88 -15.91 11.07
C ILE A 574 11.00 -14.49 11.59
N ALA A 575 10.32 -14.19 12.70
CA ALA A 575 10.23 -12.85 13.25
C ALA A 575 10.76 -12.79 14.68
N SER A 576 11.36 -11.68 15.08
CA SER A 576 11.82 -11.46 16.44
C SER A 576 10.69 -11.13 17.40
N ASP A 577 10.85 -11.51 18.67
CA ASP A 577 10.00 -11.08 19.78
C ASP A 577 10.33 -9.62 20.17
N ALA A 578 9.93 -8.66 19.32
CA ALA A 578 10.19 -7.24 19.49
C ALA A 578 8.96 -6.39 19.16
N GLY A 579 8.52 -5.56 20.12
CA GLY A 579 7.43 -4.59 19.92
C GLY A 579 6.15 -5.24 19.40
N GLY A 580 5.54 -4.65 18.37
CA GLY A 580 4.30 -5.16 17.75
C GLY A 580 4.47 -6.31 16.75
N ILE A 581 5.68 -6.82 16.51
CA ILE A 581 5.93 -7.91 15.54
C ILE A 581 5.16 -9.19 15.88
N PRO A 582 5.13 -9.67 17.15
CA PRO A 582 4.48 -10.91 17.53
C PRO A 582 2.98 -10.96 17.22
N LEU A 583 2.29 -9.81 17.17
CA LEU A 583 0.85 -9.71 16.89
C LEU A 583 0.44 -10.25 15.51
N GLN A 584 1.39 -10.32 14.58
CA GLN A 584 1.15 -10.73 13.20
C GLN A 584 1.49 -12.21 12.97
N VAL A 585 2.31 -12.81 13.84
CA VAL A 585 2.85 -14.16 13.65
C VAL A 585 2.15 -15.15 14.56
N LYS A 586 1.35 -16.04 13.97
CA LYS A 586 0.79 -17.21 14.63
C LYS A 586 1.82 -18.32 14.60
N HIS A 587 2.59 -18.46 15.69
CA HIS A 587 3.70 -19.42 15.81
C HIS A 587 3.30 -20.83 15.36
N GLY A 588 4.07 -21.42 14.45
CA GLY A 588 3.82 -22.75 13.89
C GLY A 588 2.67 -22.83 12.88
N LYS A 589 1.96 -21.72 12.60
CA LYS A 589 0.90 -21.66 11.58
C LYS A 589 1.33 -20.87 10.35
N ASN A 590 1.74 -19.63 10.53
CA ASN A 590 2.13 -18.74 9.42
C ASN A 590 3.62 -18.35 9.46
N GLY A 591 4.32 -18.73 10.53
CA GLY A 591 5.70 -18.38 10.79
C GLY A 591 6.13 -18.78 12.19
N TRP A 592 7.25 -18.23 12.65
CA TRP A 592 7.85 -18.52 13.94
C TRP A 592 8.38 -17.24 14.59
N ILE A 593 8.25 -17.19 15.91
CA ILE A 593 8.78 -16.13 16.75
C ILE A 593 10.06 -16.65 17.42
N VAL A 594 11.13 -15.86 17.37
CA VAL A 594 12.42 -16.15 18.01
C VAL A 594 12.82 -15.03 18.98
N PRO A 595 13.61 -15.32 20.03
CA PRO A 595 14.11 -14.28 20.91
C PRO A 595 14.92 -13.23 20.14
N THR A 596 14.71 -11.96 20.50
CA THR A 596 15.42 -10.83 19.88
C THR A 596 16.94 -10.97 20.03
N GLY A 597 17.66 -10.83 18.90
CA GLY A 597 19.13 -10.94 18.84
C GLY A 597 19.69 -12.37 18.90
N ASP A 598 18.85 -13.41 19.00
CA ASP A 598 19.31 -14.79 19.04
C ASP A 598 19.56 -15.37 17.64
N ARG A 599 20.73 -15.04 17.09
CA ARG A 599 21.25 -15.59 15.83
C ARG A 599 21.35 -17.12 15.80
N SER A 600 21.52 -17.78 16.95
CA SER A 600 21.63 -19.25 16.99
C SER A 600 20.25 -19.89 16.86
N ALA A 601 19.22 -19.32 17.50
CA ALA A 601 17.83 -19.74 17.34
C ALA A 601 17.38 -19.63 15.88
N VAL A 602 17.68 -18.52 15.21
CA VAL A 602 17.39 -18.32 13.77
C VAL A 602 18.08 -19.39 12.91
N ALA A 603 19.38 -19.61 13.12
CA ALA A 603 20.15 -20.58 12.34
C ALA A 603 19.67 -22.03 12.55
N ASN A 604 19.32 -22.39 13.80
CA ASN A 604 18.74 -23.70 14.12
C ASN A 604 17.39 -23.89 13.45
N LEU A 605 16.52 -22.87 13.52
CA LEU A 605 15.19 -22.94 12.92
C LEU A 605 15.27 -23.06 11.40
N LEU A 606 16.11 -22.27 10.72
CA LEU A 606 16.34 -22.41 9.27
C LEU A 606 16.82 -23.83 8.91
N TYR A 607 17.68 -24.42 9.74
CA TYR A 607 18.15 -25.79 9.56
C TYR A 607 17.04 -26.82 9.79
N ASP A 608 16.20 -26.64 10.80
CA ASP A 608 15.08 -27.53 11.09
C ASP A 608 13.98 -27.45 10.02
N ILE A 609 13.74 -26.27 9.44
CA ILE A 609 12.89 -26.08 8.26
C ILE A 609 13.49 -26.85 7.06
N TRP A 610 14.80 -26.67 6.80
CA TRP A 610 15.48 -27.35 5.70
C TRP A 610 15.41 -28.88 5.80
N GLU A 611 15.59 -29.43 7.00
CA GLU A 611 15.52 -30.87 7.27
C GLU A 611 14.07 -31.40 7.29
N GLY A 612 13.07 -30.53 7.15
CA GLY A 612 11.65 -30.90 7.21
C GLY A 612 11.17 -31.32 8.60
N LYS A 613 11.88 -30.91 9.67
CA LYS A 613 11.45 -31.19 11.06
C LYS A 613 10.30 -30.28 11.49
N VAL A 614 10.26 -29.09 10.92
CA VAL A 614 9.17 -28.12 11.11
C VAL A 614 8.73 -27.60 9.74
N SER A 615 7.44 -27.36 9.61
CA SER A 615 6.83 -26.76 8.43
C SER A 615 5.60 -25.96 8.86
N VAL A 616 5.06 -25.19 7.93
CA VAL A 616 3.79 -24.47 8.09
C VAL A 616 2.80 -24.99 7.05
N HIS A 617 1.97 -24.12 6.46
CA HIS A 617 0.99 -24.41 5.40
C HIS A 617 1.56 -25.06 4.12
N ARG A 618 2.88 -25.24 4.00
CA ARG A 618 3.54 -25.97 2.90
C ARG A 618 4.82 -26.68 3.38
N ASP A 619 5.22 -27.72 2.67
CA ASP A 619 6.54 -28.36 2.85
C ASP A 619 7.65 -27.43 2.34
N LEU A 620 8.66 -27.22 3.17
CA LEU A 620 9.78 -26.32 2.92
C LEU A 620 11.12 -27.09 2.91
N SER A 621 11.08 -28.42 3.00
CA SER A 621 12.29 -29.24 3.10
C SER A 621 13.17 -29.12 1.84
N GLY A 622 14.48 -29.33 2.02
CA GLY A 622 15.44 -29.34 0.92
C GLY A 622 15.14 -30.38 -0.17
N SER A 623 14.36 -31.42 0.15
CA SER A 623 13.95 -32.49 -0.77
C SER A 623 12.76 -32.15 -1.68
N THR A 624 11.99 -31.10 -1.35
CA THR A 624 10.74 -30.73 -2.05
C THR A 624 10.77 -29.30 -2.56
N ARG A 625 11.97 -28.73 -2.79
CA ARG A 625 12.13 -27.33 -3.23
C ARG A 625 11.54 -27.05 -4.61
N ASP A 626 11.31 -28.09 -5.40
CA ASP A 626 10.49 -27.95 -6.59
C ASP A 626 9.08 -27.55 -6.13
N ALA A 627 8.71 -26.32 -6.50
CA ALA A 627 7.34 -25.85 -6.37
C ALA A 627 6.41 -26.96 -6.86
N ASP A 628 5.56 -27.48 -5.96
CA ASP A 628 4.54 -28.48 -6.30
C ASP A 628 3.52 -27.96 -7.34
N GLY A 629 3.68 -26.69 -7.73
CA GLY A 629 2.89 -25.95 -8.71
C GLY A 629 1.53 -25.55 -8.16
N LYS A 630 1.29 -25.73 -6.86
CA LYS A 630 -0.03 -25.66 -6.23
C LYS A 630 -0.05 -24.84 -4.96
N THR A 631 0.95 -24.98 -4.09
CA THR A 631 0.98 -24.37 -2.76
C THR A 631 2.01 -23.24 -2.64
N ASP A 632 2.91 -23.09 -3.61
CA ASP A 632 3.87 -21.97 -3.59
C ASP A 632 3.20 -20.63 -4.00
N PRO A 633 3.62 -19.50 -3.39
CA PRO A 633 3.06 -18.19 -3.67
C PRO A 633 3.07 -17.78 -5.14
N ASN A 634 4.10 -18.14 -5.91
CA ASN A 634 4.19 -17.75 -7.33
C ASN A 634 3.17 -18.53 -8.17
N SER A 635 2.95 -19.81 -7.89
CA SER A 635 1.93 -20.59 -8.59
C SER A 635 0.53 -20.14 -8.24
N ILE A 636 0.26 -19.84 -6.96
CA ILE A 636 -1.03 -19.28 -6.51
C ILE A 636 -1.29 -17.93 -7.20
N ALA A 637 -0.31 -17.02 -7.16
CA ALA A 637 -0.38 -15.74 -7.83
C ALA A 637 -0.61 -15.90 -9.35
N GLN A 638 0.12 -16.81 -10.00
CA GLN A 638 -0.03 -17.07 -11.43
C GLN A 638 -1.40 -17.65 -11.79
N ALA A 639 -1.97 -18.53 -10.96
CA ALA A 639 -3.28 -19.11 -11.19
C ALA A 639 -4.40 -18.05 -11.21
N TRP A 640 -4.23 -16.98 -10.42
CA TRP A 640 -5.14 -15.84 -10.40
C TRP A 640 -4.82 -14.82 -11.49
N VAL A 641 -3.58 -14.33 -11.57
CA VAL A 641 -3.14 -13.32 -12.58
C VAL A 641 -3.40 -13.80 -14.01
N GLY A 642 -3.27 -15.11 -14.26
CA GLY A 642 -3.50 -15.71 -15.58
C GLY A 642 -4.96 -15.73 -16.03
N ASP A 643 -5.92 -15.55 -15.13
CA ASP A 643 -7.35 -15.71 -15.36
C ASP A 643 -8.08 -14.39 -15.09
N PHE A 644 -8.27 -13.62 -16.15
CA PHE A 644 -8.90 -12.30 -16.08
C PHE A 644 -10.39 -12.32 -15.75
N ASP A 645 -11.02 -13.50 -15.74
CA ASP A 645 -12.43 -13.64 -15.40
C ASP A 645 -12.66 -13.97 -13.93
N LYS A 646 -11.58 -14.29 -13.19
CA LYS A 646 -11.66 -14.55 -11.76
C LYS A 646 -11.71 -13.27 -10.95
N GLU A 647 -12.60 -13.26 -9.98
CA GLU A 647 -12.64 -12.26 -8.92
C GLU A 647 -11.34 -12.22 -8.14
N ALA A 648 -11.03 -11.09 -7.49
CA ALA A 648 -9.92 -11.02 -6.56
C ALA A 648 -10.07 -12.10 -5.47
N GLN A 649 -9.01 -12.88 -5.24
CA GLN A 649 -9.06 -13.93 -4.22
C GLN A 649 -9.07 -13.30 -2.82
N LYS A 650 -10.03 -13.72 -1.99
CA LYS A 650 -10.05 -13.43 -0.55
C LYS A 650 -8.84 -14.12 0.08
N VAL A 651 -7.89 -13.36 0.61
CA VAL A 651 -6.66 -13.92 1.20
C VAL A 651 -6.94 -14.74 2.49
N HIS A 652 -8.15 -14.64 3.07
CA HIS A 652 -8.42 -15.09 4.45
C HIS A 652 -9.33 -16.30 4.63
N ASN A 653 -9.98 -16.83 3.58
CA ASN A 653 -11.06 -17.80 3.80
C ASN A 653 -10.61 -19.15 4.38
N ASP A 654 -9.36 -19.58 4.13
CA ASP A 654 -9.02 -21.00 4.28
C ASP A 654 -8.13 -21.33 5.50
N GLU A 655 -7.45 -20.35 6.13
CA GLU A 655 -6.37 -20.68 7.08
C GLU A 655 -6.31 -19.82 8.37
N GLY A 656 -7.10 -18.73 8.47
CA GLY A 656 -7.04 -17.82 9.63
C GLY A 656 -5.62 -17.27 9.90
N ALA A 657 -4.78 -17.20 8.85
CA ALA A 657 -3.36 -16.89 8.95
C ALA A 657 -3.08 -15.40 9.20
N THR A 658 -4.01 -14.51 8.86
CA THR A 658 -3.93 -13.04 9.03
C THR A 658 -5.29 -12.45 9.30
N SER A 659 -5.31 -11.36 10.05
CA SER A 659 -6.51 -10.61 10.41
C SER A 659 -6.84 -9.56 9.35
N GLU A 660 -8.15 -9.34 9.12
CA GLU A 660 -8.60 -8.31 8.19
C GLU A 660 -8.37 -6.88 8.68
N ASP A 661 -8.06 -6.72 9.98
CA ASP A 661 -7.74 -5.43 10.59
C ASP A 661 -6.46 -4.81 10.03
N PHE A 662 -5.55 -5.61 9.47
CA PHE A 662 -4.30 -5.14 8.85
C PHE A 662 -4.45 -4.72 7.39
N TRP A 663 -5.66 -4.75 6.81
CA TRP A 663 -5.91 -4.32 5.42
C TRP A 663 -6.62 -2.98 5.33
N THR A 664 -6.53 -2.35 4.16
CA THR A 664 -7.18 -1.08 3.86
C THR A 664 -8.66 -1.02 4.25
N VAL A 665 -9.47 -2.03 3.95
CA VAL A 665 -10.90 -2.01 4.29
C VAL A 665 -11.12 -2.06 5.80
N GLY A 666 -10.41 -2.94 6.52
CA GLY A 666 -10.49 -3.02 7.98
C GLY A 666 -10.00 -1.73 8.64
N ASN A 667 -8.89 -1.17 8.16
CA ASN A 667 -8.37 0.11 8.60
C ASN A 667 -9.35 1.26 8.39
N SER A 668 -9.90 1.38 7.18
CA SER A 668 -10.93 2.36 6.83
C SER A 668 -12.14 2.25 7.76
N THR A 669 -12.62 1.03 8.01
CA THR A 669 -13.81 0.78 8.84
C THR A 669 -13.56 1.20 10.30
N ARG A 670 -12.41 0.85 10.86
CA ARG A 670 -12.00 1.26 12.22
C ARG A 670 -11.96 2.79 12.36
N TRP A 671 -11.35 3.49 11.40
CA TRP A 671 -11.31 4.96 11.41
C TRP A 671 -12.71 5.57 11.35
N MET A 672 -13.57 5.09 10.46
CA MET A 672 -14.94 5.61 10.33
C MET A 672 -15.75 5.40 11.61
N LEU A 673 -15.61 4.26 12.29
CA LEU A 673 -16.26 4.02 13.58
C LEU A 673 -15.77 5.00 14.66
N LEU A 674 -14.47 5.27 14.73
CA LEU A 674 -13.93 6.25 15.67
C LEU A 674 -14.49 7.65 15.41
N PHE A 675 -14.58 8.04 14.15
CA PHE A 675 -15.12 9.33 13.74
C PHE A 675 -16.57 9.49 14.15
N ASP A 676 -17.37 8.47 13.86
CA ASP A 676 -18.77 8.42 14.22
C ASP A 676 -18.99 8.64 15.73
N ARG A 677 -18.32 7.82 16.55
CA ARG A 677 -18.48 7.85 18.00
C ARG A 677 -17.91 9.12 18.63
N LEU A 678 -16.83 9.66 18.07
CA LEU A 678 -16.25 10.91 18.56
C LEU A 678 -17.17 12.12 18.31
N LEU A 679 -17.91 12.08 17.20
CA LEU A 679 -18.92 13.09 16.86
C LEU A 679 -20.27 12.82 17.54
N GLY A 680 -20.50 11.62 18.07
CA GLY A 680 -21.74 11.23 18.73
C GLY A 680 -22.92 11.16 17.76
N LEU A 681 -22.70 10.67 16.55
CA LEU A 681 -23.73 10.59 15.52
C LEU A 681 -24.74 9.48 15.84
N SER A 682 -26.03 9.78 15.74
CA SER A 682 -27.07 8.78 15.94
C SER A 682 -27.31 7.94 14.68
N PRO A 683 -27.40 6.61 14.78
CA PRO A 683 -27.83 5.75 13.67
C PRO A 683 -29.27 6.05 13.22
N GLU A 684 -30.14 6.51 14.13
CA GLU A 684 -31.60 6.48 13.99
C GLU A 684 -32.18 7.76 13.40
N GLU A 685 -31.50 8.90 13.60
CA GLU A 685 -31.93 10.22 13.11
C GLU A 685 -31.91 10.34 11.58
N ASN A 686 -31.34 9.35 10.89
CA ASN A 686 -31.09 9.37 9.45
C ASN A 686 -32.07 8.51 8.61
N VAL A 687 -33.05 7.85 9.23
CA VAL A 687 -34.06 7.03 8.53
C VAL A 687 -35.24 7.89 8.06
N SER A 688 -35.25 8.29 6.78
CA SER A 688 -36.45 8.87 6.16
C SER A 688 -37.25 7.81 5.40
N GLY A 689 -38.46 7.46 5.88
CA GLY A 689 -39.57 6.87 5.11
C GLY A 689 -39.23 5.70 4.16
N ALA A 690 -39.41 4.48 4.65
CA ALA A 690 -39.11 3.23 3.96
C ALA A 690 -39.81 3.06 2.60
N SER A 691 -39.04 2.61 1.61
CA SER A 691 -39.50 1.78 0.49
C SER A 691 -38.64 0.51 0.55
N THR A 692 -39.25 -0.60 0.95
CA THR A 692 -38.62 -1.86 1.37
C THR A 692 -38.09 -2.74 0.23
N ASN A 693 -37.61 -2.19 -0.90
CA ASN A 693 -37.17 -2.99 -2.06
C ASN A 693 -35.95 -2.44 -2.83
N GLY A 694 -35.14 -1.56 -2.25
CA GLY A 694 -33.93 -1.05 -2.92
C GLY A 694 -32.70 -1.90 -2.61
N LYS A 695 -32.18 -2.65 -3.59
CA LYS A 695 -30.78 -3.13 -3.55
C LYS A 695 -29.86 -1.93 -3.35
N ALA A 696 -28.86 -2.05 -2.50
CA ALA A 696 -27.80 -1.04 -2.34
C ALA A 696 -27.12 -0.82 -3.71
N THR A 697 -27.42 0.29 -4.38
CA THR A 697 -26.78 0.65 -5.63
C THR A 697 -25.46 1.32 -5.30
N LEU A 698 -24.37 0.54 -5.33
CA LEU A 698 -23.03 1.07 -5.52
C LEU A 698 -22.95 1.58 -6.96
N GLY A 699 -23.31 2.85 -7.19
CA GLY A 699 -23.44 3.38 -8.54
C GLY A 699 -23.15 4.88 -8.62
N LEU A 700 -22.18 5.20 -9.48
CA LEU A 700 -21.84 6.50 -10.07
C LEU A 700 -20.94 7.42 -9.23
N GLU A 701 -19.70 7.62 -9.70
CA GLU A 701 -18.82 8.75 -9.37
C GLU A 701 -19.52 10.13 -9.59
N GLU A 702 -20.67 10.17 -10.29
CA GLU A 702 -21.40 11.39 -10.62
C GLU A 702 -22.73 11.60 -9.86
N GLU A 703 -23.22 10.65 -9.04
CA GLU A 703 -24.49 10.78 -8.30
C GLU A 703 -24.42 10.37 -6.82
N PHE A 704 -23.42 10.85 -6.06
CA PHE A 704 -23.49 10.83 -4.58
C PHE A 704 -24.48 11.88 -4.03
N GLY A 705 -25.67 11.95 -4.61
CA GLY A 705 -26.78 12.79 -4.17
C GLY A 705 -27.60 12.09 -3.08
N LYS A 706 -27.49 12.58 -1.84
CA LYS A 706 -28.29 12.15 -0.66
C LYS A 706 -28.39 10.63 -0.49
N VAL A 707 -27.31 10.03 -0.02
CA VAL A 707 -27.26 8.64 0.45
C VAL A 707 -28.44 8.36 1.40
N LYS A 708 -29.19 7.29 1.14
CA LYS A 708 -30.27 6.80 2.02
C LYS A 708 -29.75 5.58 2.76
N ILE A 709 -29.68 5.68 4.09
CA ILE A 709 -29.30 4.56 4.94
C ILE A 709 -30.47 3.58 5.03
N THR A 710 -30.21 2.30 4.79
CA THR A 710 -31.23 1.24 4.86
C THR A 710 -31.48 0.81 6.31
N ALA A 711 -32.62 0.17 6.58
CA ALA A 711 -32.90 -0.40 7.90
C ALA A 711 -31.85 -1.44 8.31
N GLU A 712 -31.36 -2.25 7.36
CA GLU A 712 -30.29 -3.23 7.59
C GLU A 712 -28.98 -2.55 8.00
N GLN A 713 -28.61 -1.44 7.33
CA GLN A 713 -27.42 -0.67 7.71
C GLN A 713 -27.56 -0.08 9.12
N VAL A 714 -28.75 0.38 9.51
CA VAL A 714 -28.99 0.86 10.89
C VAL A 714 -28.74 -0.24 11.91
N GLU A 715 -29.19 -1.47 11.66
CA GLU A 715 -28.94 -2.59 12.56
C GLU A 715 -27.44 -2.94 12.62
N VAL A 716 -26.72 -2.89 11.49
CA VAL A 716 -25.26 -3.07 11.46
C VAL A 716 -24.55 -1.99 12.29
N LEU A 717 -24.94 -0.72 12.14
CA LEU A 717 -24.40 0.41 12.92
C LEU A 717 -24.67 0.23 14.42
N LYS A 718 -25.89 -0.19 14.80
CA LYS A 718 -26.25 -0.50 16.19
C LYS A 718 -25.43 -1.67 16.76
N GLY A 719 -25.17 -2.69 15.96
CA GLY A 719 -24.28 -3.80 16.34
C GLY A 719 -22.87 -3.33 16.68
N MET A 720 -22.35 -2.35 15.94
CA MET A 720 -21.08 -1.66 16.25
C MET A 720 -21.21 -0.58 17.33
N LYS A 721 -22.38 -0.45 17.98
CA LYS A 721 -22.73 0.59 18.97
C LYS A 721 -22.35 2.01 18.52
N VAL A 722 -22.63 2.32 17.26
CA VAL A 722 -22.56 3.68 16.68
C VAL A 722 -23.45 4.62 17.50
N GLY A 723 -22.94 5.80 17.83
CA GLY A 723 -23.56 6.75 18.77
C GLY A 723 -23.18 6.57 20.25
N ASP A 724 -22.59 5.44 20.66
CA ASP A 724 -22.03 5.31 22.00
C ASP A 724 -20.77 6.17 22.14
N LYS A 725 -20.58 6.76 23.33
CA LYS A 725 -19.34 7.48 23.65
C LYS A 725 -18.15 6.53 23.65
N LEU A 726 -16.99 7.07 23.25
CA LEU A 726 -15.70 6.42 23.50
C LEU A 726 -15.39 6.37 25.00
N ASN A 727 -14.39 5.57 25.37
CA ASN A 727 -13.96 5.41 26.77
C ASN A 727 -13.65 6.76 27.43
N ASP A 728 -13.98 6.89 28.72
CA ASP A 728 -13.53 8.03 29.52
C ASP A 728 -12.01 7.95 29.81
N LYS A 729 -11.41 9.08 30.15
CA LYS A 729 -10.01 9.14 30.60
C LYS A 729 -9.76 8.26 31.83
N GLY A 730 -8.57 7.66 31.92
CA GLY A 730 -8.20 6.75 33.01
C GLY A 730 -8.75 5.33 32.88
N ILE A 731 -9.53 5.05 31.83
CA ILE A 731 -9.99 3.69 31.50
C ILE A 731 -9.00 3.07 30.51
N ASP A 732 -8.64 1.81 30.74
CA ASP A 732 -7.83 1.02 29.81
C ASP A 732 -8.50 0.99 28.42
N GLY A 733 -7.70 1.30 27.39
CA GLY A 733 -8.16 1.24 26.01
C GLY A 733 -8.43 -0.19 25.55
N VAL A 734 -9.35 -0.33 24.59
CA VAL A 734 -9.63 -1.58 23.87
C VAL A 734 -9.07 -1.51 22.46
N ASN A 735 -8.97 -2.66 21.79
CA ASN A 735 -8.63 -2.67 20.38
C ASN A 735 -9.83 -2.22 19.54
N VAL A 736 -9.64 -1.26 18.64
CA VAL A 736 -10.71 -0.76 17.77
C VAL A 736 -11.25 -1.85 16.85
N TRP A 737 -10.46 -2.88 16.54
CA TRP A 737 -10.93 -4.03 15.77
C TRP A 737 -12.03 -4.80 16.50
N GLU A 738 -11.91 -5.00 17.82
CA GLU A 738 -12.94 -5.63 18.65
C GLU A 738 -14.24 -4.82 18.62
N MET A 739 -14.13 -3.48 18.59
CA MET A 739 -15.29 -2.59 18.49
C MET A 739 -16.02 -2.70 17.14
N VAL A 740 -15.27 -2.97 16.06
CA VAL A 740 -15.83 -3.13 14.70
C VAL A 740 -16.45 -4.51 14.55
N MET A 741 -15.70 -5.57 14.82
CA MET A 741 -16.13 -6.94 14.49
C MET A 741 -17.04 -7.54 15.56
N GLY A 742 -16.84 -7.20 16.83
CA GLY A 742 -17.66 -7.75 17.93
C GLY A 742 -17.65 -9.27 17.93
N GLU A 743 -18.84 -9.87 17.82
CA GLU A 743 -19.01 -11.34 17.81
C GLU A 743 -18.50 -12.01 16.53
N ASP A 744 -18.30 -11.26 15.43
CA ASP A 744 -17.77 -11.79 14.16
C ASP A 744 -16.24 -11.91 14.14
N MET A 745 -15.57 -11.59 15.26
CA MET A 745 -14.10 -11.62 15.35
C MET A 745 -13.57 -13.06 15.42
N ILE A 746 -12.49 -13.35 14.68
CA ILE A 746 -11.84 -14.65 14.73
C ILE A 746 -11.01 -14.77 16.02
N GLU A 747 -10.98 -15.97 16.61
CA GLU A 747 -10.22 -16.23 17.83
C GLU A 747 -8.72 -15.84 17.67
N GLY A 748 -8.23 -15.04 18.63
CA GLY A 748 -6.87 -14.50 18.66
C GLY A 748 -6.64 -13.24 17.82
N GLU A 749 -7.64 -12.71 17.12
CA GLU A 749 -7.55 -11.39 16.51
C GLU A 749 -7.74 -10.27 17.54
N GLY A 750 -7.13 -9.12 17.30
CA GLY A 750 -7.34 -7.94 18.13
C GLY A 750 -6.63 -7.96 19.49
N GLU A 751 -5.89 -9.01 19.83
CA GLU A 751 -5.18 -9.11 21.11
C GLU A 751 -4.22 -7.93 21.33
N LEU A 752 -4.25 -7.39 22.55
CA LEU A 752 -3.33 -6.35 23.02
C LEU A 752 -2.15 -7.02 23.71
N ILE A 753 -0.94 -6.51 23.49
CA ILE A 753 0.29 -7.01 24.13
C ILE A 753 0.96 -5.99 25.05
#